data_AF-A0A9W8J3H5-F1
#
_entry.id   AF-A0A9W8J3H5-F1
#
_cell.length_a   1.000
_cell.length_b   1.000
_cell.length_c   1.000
_cell.angle_alpha   90.00
_cell.angle_beta   90.00
_cell.angle_gamma   90.00
#
_symmetry.space_group_name_H-M   'P 1'
#
loop_
_entity.id
_entity.type
_entity.pdbx_description
1 polymer ?
#
loop_
_entity_poly.entity_id
_entity_poly.type
_entity_poly.pdbx_seq_one_letter_code
_entity_poly.pdbx_strand_id
1 'polypeptide(L)'
;MAHPLFWPSKYFFYAIGNTSAVSVTMDLSPEEPARILLLGCGDPRNILYTIFTEKPNSERLLDFTCCDIDPGVLARNVLLFTLIADGHPEAEVWNIFFHFKLDEKSHAILIEQCKKLIDLAETAQKWRESSYGGTLKMSTDYTLSEIRRHWELYVAMPDLPSERRNAINQEFVAIWKNNSNNGRYSTAWRSLGPVMLEGLHTINDSLRHYWKTGTTFRDGKNIAAATILNPTFVYSLAGEGCSLHYGTDPLTPFHLAPIFAGSKPNPTILEVVKAVKAQFSGWCSSYRKALSSPSPPIVRSFVGEATAVCHAIRVFANSGALNPGIPVAQWKTQLVQFNQWEYVDSPTPAPTDFNVIHTSNLEDHIGLLNVLIPATPLLSPMPSSVLYTESILWVGDDATKEFIEHLHGDITVMGLILGVCPVDYLSGFTTRSNTHELLMNMRTSKGTSRGKKSKEKMEDTRISQFQQLVTWKAPTSCDPIASQLPILRPWYDPHQMSTFLYDMYQSLFAKESSINFWNQANPLRALGASNLMAHYTREAFVLFLKIIKDRLQPTDDAWRTTIEGFNLRLLSTWSKMNMETMHYQDLCGHLARYGLYRGLSFEMKAQKIGPFASWSTVPDLIRIVLVVPRGALSVLESSKPEEVGTPPLLCDITGVRCSNLFTSVHAAFGRAISFGTPANPQVRFEEDLKGWKGKSSLVVSFTAPSNLITNLEPYQNLTVNFRVQNTPEACKMLIKKLGIELQLFSAKLMDSSLVHILPESPLPARLRNPGQPPPHPQPADTLTQIGMADRAVLQFDEDCEQVSTLAIRITVTDGKSVQLFSSEGGKVVPELEQISACVIRVKLGERTQDLAYPFPVMGSEHRLRLARKSRYIEVLVPTSRSFALDGMKLNPYPVIRNGSTVSPWSIHRVPISMMPTVNLNAKGFDQWLGPHVGSMMSKRERSMRKKHKHDALMYVKDTIHSIMGGASGTQNGPPRRLFSLIDEQTNNSDTIIFISDVRFDLASHTVVCDGYVLPLTKAFLLSVETQFAKLVTQGNLASIPVFDGEMQSWKQLLPSFVERCRTTWTHGPNCEYVAQGRIPLTEDMEKNPLCSCGRGKDAEGMKKVDLWKPFASYVTRIAISPLFAVSYLETVGRSSEPRKCSVCRGKGNPSLKACAGCKKTLD
;
A
#
# COMPACT_ATOMS: atom_id res chain seq x y z
N MET A 1 -4.35 -19.04 -3.92
CA MET A 1 -3.18 -18.16 -3.77
C MET A 1 -2.56 -18.05 -5.14
N ALA A 2 -2.64 -16.88 -5.77
CA ALA A 2 -2.12 -16.68 -7.12
C ALA A 2 -0.72 -16.03 -7.04
N HIS A 3 0.23 -16.79 -6.50
CA HIS A 3 1.63 -16.38 -6.37
C HIS A 3 2.51 -17.60 -6.65
N PRO A 4 3.66 -17.45 -7.33
CA PRO A 4 4.52 -18.58 -7.66
C PRO A 4 4.95 -19.38 -6.43
N LEU A 5 5.13 -20.68 -6.62
CA LEU A 5 5.68 -21.55 -5.60
C LEU A 5 7.19 -21.33 -5.54
N PHE A 6 7.69 -20.79 -4.43
CA PHE A 6 9.13 -20.57 -4.26
C PHE A 6 9.77 -21.65 -3.39
N TRP A 7 10.95 -22.12 -3.79
CA TRP A 7 11.79 -22.95 -2.92
C TRP A 7 12.34 -22.11 -1.76
N PRO A 8 12.00 -22.41 -0.49
CA PRO A 8 12.32 -21.55 0.63
C PRO A 8 13.73 -21.81 1.19
N SER A 9 14.78 -21.52 0.42
CA SER A 9 16.16 -21.74 0.89
C SER A 9 16.51 -20.96 2.16
N LYS A 10 15.99 -19.75 2.29
CA LYS A 10 16.21 -18.89 3.45
C LYS A 10 14.95 -18.15 3.82
N TYR A 11 14.48 -18.39 5.02
CA TYR A 11 13.40 -17.64 5.65
C TYR A 11 13.96 -16.53 6.53
N PHE A 12 13.30 -15.38 6.55
CA PHE A 12 13.62 -14.29 7.46
C PHE A 12 12.43 -14.03 8.38
N PHE A 13 12.66 -14.20 9.68
CA PHE A 13 11.72 -13.91 10.74
C PHE A 13 11.79 -12.42 11.11
N TYR A 14 10.68 -11.71 10.96
CA TYR A 14 10.55 -10.28 11.25
C TYR A 14 9.96 -10.05 12.65
N ALA A 15 10.73 -10.42 13.68
CA ALA A 15 10.31 -10.29 15.07
C ALA A 15 10.06 -8.83 15.50
N ILE A 16 10.77 -7.88 14.92
CA ILE A 16 10.53 -6.45 15.12
C ILE A 16 10.38 -5.91 13.72
N GLY A 17 9.31 -5.15 13.47
CA GLY A 17 9.12 -4.69 12.12
C GLY A 17 10.08 -3.56 11.77
N ASN A 18 10.18 -3.33 10.48
CA ASN A 18 11.33 -2.72 9.81
C ASN A 18 11.14 -1.23 9.48
N THR A 19 10.04 -0.61 9.91
CA THR A 19 9.70 0.81 9.75
C THR A 19 9.24 1.44 11.07
N SER A 20 9.19 2.77 11.15
CA SER A 20 8.61 3.45 12.32
C SER A 20 7.10 3.24 12.42
N ALA A 21 6.55 3.38 13.62
CA ALA A 21 5.10 3.31 13.81
C ALA A 21 4.36 4.42 13.05
N VAL A 22 3.17 4.13 12.55
CA VAL A 22 2.25 5.11 11.93
C VAL A 22 0.86 4.95 12.54
N SER A 23 0.09 6.05 12.55
CA SER A 23 -1.31 5.99 12.95
C SER A 23 -2.15 5.59 11.75
N VAL A 24 -2.76 4.41 11.77
CA VAL A 24 -3.53 3.89 10.62
C VAL A 24 -4.91 4.55 10.49
N THR A 25 -5.26 5.48 11.37
CA THR A 25 -6.52 6.25 11.31
C THR A 25 -6.31 7.71 10.91
N MET A 26 -5.12 8.05 10.38
CA MET A 26 -4.76 9.42 10.00
C MET A 26 -5.62 10.00 8.86
N ASP A 27 -6.24 9.15 8.03
CA ASP A 27 -7.13 9.57 6.93
C ASP A 27 -8.63 9.44 7.27
N LEU A 28 -8.97 9.03 8.51
CA LEU A 28 -10.36 8.95 8.98
C LEU A 28 -10.74 10.16 9.82
N SER A 29 -12.02 10.52 9.84
CA SER A 29 -12.54 11.49 10.81
C SER A 29 -12.43 10.96 12.26
N PRO A 30 -12.36 11.82 13.29
CA PRO A 30 -12.43 11.39 14.69
C PRO A 30 -13.68 10.60 15.04
N GLU A 31 -14.79 10.86 14.35
CA GLU A 31 -16.10 10.28 14.65
C GLU A 31 -16.33 8.93 13.96
N GLU A 32 -15.61 8.65 12.88
CA GLU A 32 -15.86 7.48 12.05
C GLU A 32 -15.27 6.20 12.66
N PRO A 33 -16.04 5.11 12.82
CA PRO A 33 -15.51 3.85 13.33
C PRO A 33 -14.39 3.32 12.42
N ALA A 34 -13.31 2.80 12.99
CA ALA A 34 -12.18 2.27 12.24
C ALA A 34 -12.23 0.74 12.21
N ARG A 35 -12.55 0.19 11.03
CA ARG A 35 -12.43 -1.24 10.69
C ARG A 35 -11.18 -1.41 9.85
N ILE A 36 -10.14 -1.96 10.46
CA ILE A 36 -8.78 -1.91 9.93
C ILE A 36 -8.32 -3.33 9.58
N LEU A 37 -7.85 -3.54 8.36
CA LEU A 37 -7.16 -4.75 7.94
C LEU A 37 -5.65 -4.48 7.83
N LEU A 38 -4.86 -5.17 8.65
CA LEU A 38 -3.39 -5.13 8.58
C LEU A 38 -2.90 -6.42 7.93
N LEU A 39 -2.49 -6.34 6.66
CA LEU A 39 -1.91 -7.47 5.92
C LEU A 39 -0.38 -7.45 6.08
N GLY A 40 0.19 -8.57 6.52
CA GLY A 40 1.59 -8.61 6.95
C GLY A 40 1.79 -7.72 8.17
N CYS A 41 0.93 -7.89 9.19
CA CYS A 41 0.81 -6.93 10.29
C CYS A 41 2.12 -6.71 11.04
N GLY A 42 3.02 -7.70 11.05
CA GLY A 42 4.29 -7.61 11.77
C GLY A 42 4.06 -7.38 13.26
N ASP A 43 4.87 -6.52 13.88
CA ASP A 43 4.77 -6.20 15.30
C ASP A 43 3.60 -5.25 15.66
N PRO A 44 3.26 -5.08 16.95
CA PRO A 44 2.12 -4.28 17.37
C PRO A 44 2.32 -2.75 17.28
N ARG A 45 3.41 -2.26 16.69
CA ARG A 45 3.80 -0.83 16.80
C ARG A 45 2.72 0.11 16.28
N ASN A 46 2.11 -0.23 15.13
CA ASN A 46 1.09 0.60 14.49
C ASN A 46 -0.21 0.61 15.31
N ILE A 47 -0.55 -0.51 15.95
CA ILE A 47 -1.73 -0.63 16.82
C ILE A 47 -1.54 0.22 18.07
N LEU A 48 -0.43 0.03 18.78
CA LEU A 48 -0.11 0.75 20.01
C LEU A 48 0.00 2.26 19.76
N TYR A 49 0.66 2.66 18.67
CA TYR A 49 0.79 4.07 18.31
C TYR A 49 -0.54 4.70 17.86
N THR A 50 -1.37 3.96 17.13
CA THR A 50 -2.73 4.43 16.78
C THR A 50 -3.53 4.71 18.05
N ILE A 51 -3.57 3.75 18.99
CA ILE A 51 -4.29 3.91 20.27
C ILE A 51 -3.71 5.06 21.10
N PHE A 52 -2.38 5.23 21.10
CA PHE A 52 -1.72 6.36 21.78
C PHE A 52 -2.10 7.73 21.19
N THR A 53 -2.28 7.80 19.87
CA THR A 53 -2.61 9.05 19.16
C THR A 53 -4.10 9.39 19.18
N GLU A 54 -4.94 8.49 19.71
CA GLU A 54 -6.36 8.75 19.86
C GLU A 54 -6.69 9.79 20.92
N LYS A 55 -7.86 10.43 20.74
CA LYS A 55 -8.40 11.32 21.75
C LYS A 55 -8.58 10.55 23.07
N PRO A 56 -8.18 11.11 24.23
CA PRO A 56 -8.51 10.52 25.51
C PRO A 56 -10.02 10.30 25.63
N ASN A 57 -10.43 9.08 26.01
CA ASN A 57 -11.83 8.67 26.11
C ASN A 57 -12.60 8.74 24.77
N SER A 58 -11.92 8.54 23.64
CA SER A 58 -12.58 8.37 22.34
C SER A 58 -13.56 7.19 22.41
N GLU A 59 -14.78 7.41 21.94
CA GLU A 59 -15.82 6.37 21.78
C GLU A 59 -15.72 5.69 20.40
N ARG A 60 -14.75 6.08 19.58
CA ARG A 60 -14.55 5.53 18.24
C ARG A 60 -14.17 4.06 18.34
N LEU A 61 -14.90 3.21 17.62
CA LEU A 61 -14.55 1.80 17.45
C LEU A 61 -13.17 1.67 16.80
N LEU A 62 -12.32 0.84 17.39
CA LEU A 62 -11.04 0.40 16.83
C LEU A 62 -11.07 -1.13 16.72
N ASP A 63 -11.37 -1.67 15.52
CA ASP A 63 -11.35 -3.11 15.26
C ASP A 63 -10.25 -3.43 14.24
N PHE A 64 -9.15 -4.01 14.73
CA PHE A 64 -7.98 -4.41 13.95
C PHE A 64 -8.07 -5.89 13.60
N THR A 65 -8.08 -6.22 12.32
CA THR A 65 -7.86 -7.59 11.82
C THR A 65 -6.41 -7.71 11.35
N CYS A 66 -5.62 -8.49 12.06
CA CYS A 66 -4.18 -8.66 11.88
C CYS A 66 -3.88 -10.00 11.19
N CYS A 67 -3.50 -9.93 9.92
CA CYS A 67 -3.09 -11.07 9.13
C CYS A 67 -1.56 -11.16 9.09
N ASP A 68 -1.00 -12.29 9.48
CA ASP A 68 0.41 -12.61 9.27
C ASP A 68 0.56 -14.09 8.90
N ILE A 69 1.52 -14.38 8.02
CA ILE A 69 1.82 -15.76 7.62
C ILE A 69 2.61 -16.48 8.71
N ASP A 70 3.35 -15.76 9.55
CA ASP A 70 4.15 -16.33 10.63
C ASP A 70 3.37 -16.33 11.96
N PRO A 71 2.91 -17.49 12.45
CA PRO A 71 2.27 -17.58 13.76
C PRO A 71 3.16 -17.12 14.93
N GLY A 72 4.48 -17.17 14.80
CA GLY A 72 5.43 -16.65 15.79
C GLY A 72 5.37 -15.13 15.95
N VAL A 73 5.01 -14.40 14.88
CA VAL A 73 4.73 -12.95 14.98
C VAL A 73 3.46 -12.73 15.81
N LEU A 74 2.37 -13.41 15.47
CA LEU A 74 1.09 -13.24 16.17
C LEU A 74 1.15 -13.69 17.64
N ALA A 75 1.86 -14.78 17.94
CA ALA A 75 2.06 -15.25 19.31
C ALA A 75 2.79 -14.22 20.18
N ARG A 76 3.76 -13.49 19.61
CA ARG A 76 4.47 -12.40 20.29
C ARG A 76 3.61 -11.16 20.46
N ASN A 77 2.78 -10.85 19.48
CA ASN A 77 1.85 -9.73 19.55
C ASN A 77 0.84 -9.91 20.69
N VAL A 78 0.18 -11.08 20.74
CA VAL A 78 -0.78 -11.42 21.80
C VAL A 78 -0.08 -11.47 23.17
N LEU A 79 1.13 -12.04 23.25
CA LEU A 79 1.93 -12.01 24.47
C LEU A 79 2.19 -10.57 24.95
N LEU A 80 2.60 -9.66 24.07
CA LEU A 80 2.84 -8.25 24.42
C LEU A 80 1.57 -7.59 24.98
N PHE A 81 0.44 -7.74 24.28
CA PHE A 81 -0.82 -7.15 24.73
C PHE A 81 -1.24 -7.65 26.12
N THR A 82 -1.10 -8.96 26.37
CA THR A 82 -1.47 -9.56 27.66
C THR A 82 -0.52 -9.14 28.79
N LEU A 83 0.79 -9.01 28.52
CA LEU A 83 1.75 -8.47 29.48
C LEU A 83 1.40 -7.02 29.89
N ILE A 84 0.99 -6.19 28.92
CA ILE A 84 0.57 -4.82 29.18
C ILE A 84 -0.75 -4.79 29.97
N ALA A 85 -1.73 -5.61 29.56
CA ALA A 85 -3.05 -5.70 30.19
C ALA A 85 -2.96 -6.12 31.66
N ASP A 86 -2.09 -7.09 31.98
CA ASP A 86 -1.86 -7.60 33.34
C ASP A 86 -1.05 -6.64 34.22
N GLY A 87 -0.57 -5.52 33.68
CA GLY A 87 0.14 -4.51 34.48
C GLY A 87 1.59 -4.86 34.81
N HIS A 88 2.24 -5.76 34.05
CA HIS A 88 3.63 -6.11 34.29
C HIS A 88 4.58 -4.90 34.18
N PRO A 89 5.69 -4.88 34.93
CA PRO A 89 6.63 -3.77 34.90
C PRO A 89 7.24 -3.54 33.51
N GLU A 90 7.23 -2.28 33.05
CA GLU A 90 7.53 -1.92 31.67
C GLU A 90 8.97 -2.23 31.24
N ALA A 91 9.92 -2.24 32.17
CA ALA A 91 11.30 -2.57 31.87
C ALA A 91 11.46 -4.04 31.44
N GLU A 92 10.78 -4.95 32.12
CA GLU A 92 10.75 -6.38 31.85
C GLU A 92 9.91 -6.66 30.59
N VAL A 93 8.77 -5.99 30.40
CA VAL A 93 7.98 -6.09 29.16
C VAL A 93 8.82 -5.67 27.95
N TRP A 94 9.59 -4.58 28.07
CA TRP A 94 10.53 -4.15 27.04
C TRP A 94 11.58 -5.23 26.75
N ASN A 95 12.21 -5.79 27.79
CA ASN A 95 13.25 -6.81 27.62
C ASN A 95 12.68 -8.04 26.91
N ILE A 96 11.52 -8.54 27.36
CA ILE A 96 10.84 -9.71 26.77
C ILE A 96 10.55 -9.51 25.28
N PHE A 97 10.08 -8.33 24.89
CA PHE A 97 9.68 -8.11 23.50
C PHE A 97 10.85 -7.78 22.57
N PHE A 98 11.81 -6.96 23.03
CA PHE A 98 12.85 -6.38 22.18
C PHE A 98 14.24 -6.98 22.34
N HIS A 99 14.54 -7.70 23.41
CA HIS A 99 15.86 -8.31 23.60
C HIS A 99 15.83 -9.79 23.22
N PHE A 100 16.78 -10.23 22.40
CA PHE A 100 16.94 -11.67 22.14
C PHE A 100 17.77 -12.36 23.23
N LYS A 101 18.33 -11.63 24.21
CA LYS A 101 18.87 -12.20 25.46
C LYS A 101 18.22 -11.55 26.68
N LEU A 102 17.79 -12.37 27.64
CA LEU A 102 17.06 -11.97 28.83
C LEU A 102 17.87 -12.23 30.10
N ASP A 103 17.63 -11.39 31.10
CA ASP A 103 17.95 -11.68 32.50
C ASP A 103 16.93 -12.68 33.09
N GLU A 104 17.27 -13.28 34.23
CA GLU A 104 16.44 -14.29 34.90
C GLU A 104 15.03 -13.79 35.24
N LYS A 105 14.89 -12.52 35.66
CA LYS A 105 13.60 -11.95 36.07
C LYS A 105 12.68 -11.79 34.85
N SER A 106 13.19 -11.21 33.76
CA SER A 106 12.45 -11.05 32.51
C SER A 106 12.05 -12.43 31.93
N HIS A 107 12.94 -13.42 32.01
CA HIS A 107 12.66 -14.77 31.56
C HIS A 107 11.58 -15.46 32.42
N ALA A 108 11.62 -15.33 33.74
CA ALA A 108 10.61 -15.91 34.62
C ALA A 108 9.20 -15.38 34.32
N ILE A 109 9.06 -14.05 34.14
CA ILE A 109 7.79 -13.40 33.77
C ILE A 109 7.28 -13.92 32.42
N LEU A 110 8.16 -14.04 31.42
CA LEU A 110 7.81 -14.60 30.11
C LEU A 110 7.22 -16.01 30.24
N ILE A 111 7.88 -16.89 30.99
CA ILE A 111 7.45 -18.28 31.13
C ILE A 111 6.14 -18.38 31.91
N GLU A 112 5.98 -17.60 32.98
CA GLU A 112 4.74 -17.56 33.76
C GLU A 112 3.56 -17.05 32.92
N GLN A 113 3.75 -15.97 32.17
CA GLN A 113 2.72 -15.43 31.28
C GLN A 113 2.35 -16.46 30.20
N CYS A 114 3.33 -17.10 29.56
CA CYS A 114 3.07 -18.13 28.56
C CYS A 114 2.27 -19.31 29.14
N LYS A 115 2.59 -19.80 30.35
CA LYS A 115 1.82 -20.87 31.02
C LYS A 115 0.35 -20.48 31.20
N LYS A 116 0.09 -19.27 31.71
CA LYS A 116 -1.27 -18.72 31.83
C LYS A 116 -1.99 -18.68 30.48
N LEU A 117 -1.32 -18.22 29.42
CA LEU A 117 -1.92 -18.12 28.10
C LEU A 117 -2.19 -19.49 27.47
N ILE A 118 -1.31 -20.47 27.66
CA ILE A 118 -1.52 -21.87 27.23
C ILE A 118 -2.78 -22.45 27.86
N ASP A 119 -2.95 -22.23 29.18
CA ASP A 119 -4.12 -22.73 29.90
C ASP A 119 -5.41 -22.09 29.38
N LEU A 120 -5.41 -20.79 29.10
CA LEU A 120 -6.59 -20.08 28.58
C LEU A 120 -6.88 -20.40 27.10
N ALA A 121 -5.86 -20.71 26.31
CA ALA A 121 -5.98 -21.04 24.89
C ALA A 121 -6.37 -22.50 24.63
N GLU A 122 -6.90 -23.19 25.65
CA GLU A 122 -7.20 -24.61 25.52
C GLU A 122 -8.20 -24.93 24.40
N THR A 123 -9.25 -24.12 24.37
CA THR A 123 -10.31 -24.14 23.37
C THR A 123 -10.70 -22.71 23.02
N ALA A 124 -11.32 -22.51 21.86
CA ALA A 124 -11.84 -21.19 21.47
C ALA A 124 -12.84 -20.63 22.49
N GLN A 125 -13.61 -21.50 23.15
CA GLN A 125 -14.54 -21.11 24.20
C GLN A 125 -13.81 -20.58 25.45
N LYS A 126 -12.82 -21.33 25.96
CA LYS A 126 -12.06 -20.93 27.14
C LYS A 126 -11.29 -19.63 26.92
N TRP A 127 -10.74 -19.43 25.72
CA TRP A 127 -10.09 -18.17 25.34
C TRP A 127 -11.09 -17.00 25.37
N ARG A 128 -12.26 -17.19 24.76
CA ARG A 128 -13.33 -16.18 24.70
C ARG A 128 -13.87 -15.79 26.09
N GLU A 129 -14.02 -16.75 26.99
CA GLU A 129 -14.50 -16.51 28.36
C GLU A 129 -13.41 -15.93 29.28
N SER A 130 -12.16 -15.89 28.84
CA SER A 130 -11.05 -15.30 29.59
C SER A 130 -11.12 -13.77 29.68
N SER A 131 -10.30 -13.19 30.56
CA SER A 131 -10.13 -11.74 30.67
C SER A 131 -9.61 -11.06 29.39
N TYR A 132 -9.08 -11.82 28.43
CA TYR A 132 -8.55 -11.29 27.17
C TYR A 132 -9.54 -11.42 26.01
N GLY A 133 -10.49 -12.37 26.06
CA GLY A 133 -11.33 -12.75 24.92
C GLY A 133 -12.24 -11.63 24.39
N GLY A 134 -12.52 -10.61 25.22
CA GLY A 134 -13.28 -9.43 24.81
C GLY A 134 -12.54 -8.51 23.84
N THR A 135 -11.21 -8.44 23.93
CA THR A 135 -10.37 -7.51 23.15
C THR A 135 -9.37 -8.20 22.24
N LEU A 136 -8.90 -9.40 22.59
CA LEU A 136 -7.99 -10.22 21.78
C LEU A 136 -8.76 -11.42 21.24
N LYS A 137 -9.02 -11.42 19.94
CA LYS A 137 -9.89 -12.37 19.25
C LYS A 137 -9.12 -13.21 18.24
N MET A 138 -9.64 -14.39 17.90
CA MET A 138 -9.02 -15.31 16.95
C MET A 138 -9.96 -15.54 15.77
N SER A 139 -9.52 -15.20 14.56
CA SER A 139 -10.36 -15.31 13.36
C SER A 139 -10.66 -16.76 12.98
N THR A 140 -9.78 -17.69 13.36
CA THR A 140 -9.90 -19.12 13.10
C THR A 140 -9.41 -19.93 14.30
N ASP A 141 -9.93 -21.14 14.49
CA ASP A 141 -9.45 -22.04 15.55
C ASP A 141 -7.99 -22.46 15.31
N TYR A 142 -7.60 -22.58 14.04
CA TYR A 142 -6.22 -22.82 13.63
C TYR A 142 -5.25 -21.71 14.08
N THR A 143 -5.70 -20.45 14.07
CA THR A 143 -4.90 -19.32 14.58
C THR A 143 -4.62 -19.51 16.08
N LEU A 144 -5.65 -19.84 16.86
CA LEU A 144 -5.48 -20.08 18.31
C LEU A 144 -4.53 -21.26 18.58
N SER A 145 -4.68 -22.37 17.85
CA SER A 145 -3.83 -23.55 18.04
C SER A 145 -2.36 -23.26 17.70
N GLU A 146 -2.08 -22.55 16.61
CA GLU A 146 -0.69 -22.24 16.23
C GLU A 146 -0.06 -21.22 17.18
N ILE A 147 -0.81 -20.21 17.65
CA ILE A 147 -0.32 -19.27 18.65
C ILE A 147 0.00 -19.99 19.97
N ARG A 148 -0.92 -20.84 20.45
CA ARG A 148 -0.71 -21.67 21.64
C ARG A 148 0.53 -22.55 21.51
N ARG A 149 0.72 -23.20 20.36
CA ARG A 149 1.89 -24.05 20.08
C ARG A 149 3.21 -23.28 20.25
N HIS A 150 3.26 -22.00 19.88
CA HIS A 150 4.47 -21.19 20.09
C HIS A 150 4.73 -20.91 21.56
N TRP A 151 3.69 -20.60 22.35
CA TRP A 151 3.85 -20.43 23.79
C TRP A 151 4.31 -21.72 24.48
N GLU A 152 3.81 -22.88 24.05
CA GLU A 152 4.28 -24.19 24.53
C GLU A 152 5.77 -24.41 24.22
N LEU A 153 6.21 -24.06 23.01
CA LEU A 153 7.63 -24.08 22.65
C LEU A 153 8.46 -23.12 23.51
N TYR A 154 7.93 -21.94 23.82
CA TYR A 154 8.63 -20.98 24.67
C TYR A 154 8.81 -21.51 26.10
N VAL A 155 7.79 -22.16 26.65
CA VAL A 155 7.84 -22.78 27.99
C VAL A 155 8.76 -23.99 28.03
N ALA A 156 8.84 -24.77 26.95
CA ALA A 156 9.64 -25.99 26.89
C ALA A 156 11.14 -25.75 26.59
N MET A 157 11.50 -24.60 26.00
CA MET A 157 12.87 -24.32 25.59
C MET A 157 13.92 -24.42 26.72
N PRO A 158 13.66 -23.94 27.96
CA PRO A 158 14.60 -24.05 29.07
C PRO A 158 14.97 -25.50 29.43
N ASP A 159 14.04 -26.43 29.22
CA ASP A 159 14.17 -27.86 29.54
C ASP A 159 14.86 -28.66 28.43
N LEU A 160 15.24 -28.03 27.31
CA LEU A 160 15.98 -28.69 26.25
C LEU A 160 17.37 -29.17 26.72
N PRO A 161 17.88 -30.29 26.17
CA PRO A 161 19.25 -30.73 26.41
C PRO A 161 20.26 -29.60 26.18
N SER A 162 21.29 -29.53 27.03
CA SER A 162 22.31 -28.47 26.99
C SER A 162 22.99 -28.40 25.62
N GLU A 163 23.28 -29.53 25.00
CA GLU A 163 23.85 -29.62 23.64
C GLU A 163 22.98 -28.91 22.60
N ARG A 164 21.66 -29.15 22.64
CA ARG A 164 20.70 -28.54 21.72
C ARG A 164 20.58 -27.03 21.95
N ARG A 165 20.52 -26.58 23.22
CA ARG A 165 20.53 -25.15 23.56
C ARG A 165 21.82 -24.46 23.12
N ASN A 166 22.95 -25.12 23.29
CA ASN A 166 24.25 -24.60 22.85
C ASN A 166 24.33 -24.47 21.33
N ALA A 167 23.79 -25.42 20.57
CA ALA A 167 23.71 -25.34 19.11
C ALA A 167 22.91 -24.11 18.65
N ILE A 168 21.71 -23.89 19.23
CA ILE A 168 20.88 -22.71 18.91
C ILE A 168 21.65 -21.41 19.24
N ASN A 169 22.30 -21.33 20.41
CA ASN A 169 23.11 -20.18 20.78
C ASN A 169 24.25 -19.90 19.79
N GLN A 170 24.91 -20.96 19.28
CA GLN A 170 25.98 -20.82 18.29
C GLN A 170 25.48 -20.26 16.96
N GLU A 171 24.26 -20.58 16.52
CA GLU A 171 23.66 -20.01 15.32
C GLU A 171 23.50 -18.48 15.43
N PHE A 172 23.00 -17.99 16.58
CA PHE A 172 22.88 -16.55 16.84
C PHE A 172 24.25 -15.85 16.80
N VAL A 173 25.28 -16.46 17.38
CA VAL A 173 26.66 -15.94 17.35
C VAL A 173 27.21 -15.92 15.92
N ALA A 174 26.93 -16.95 15.12
CA ALA A 174 27.39 -17.04 13.74
C ALA A 174 26.75 -15.95 12.86
N ILE A 175 25.45 -15.73 12.99
CA ILE A 175 24.74 -14.67 12.25
C ILE A 175 25.25 -13.28 12.63
N TRP A 176 25.51 -13.02 13.91
CA TRP A 176 26.14 -11.77 14.33
C TRP A 176 27.50 -11.55 13.64
N LYS A 177 28.41 -12.54 13.69
CA LYS A 177 29.73 -12.45 13.05
C LYS A 177 29.63 -12.17 11.54
N ASN A 178 28.63 -12.77 10.88
CA ASN A 178 28.39 -12.52 9.46
C ASN A 178 27.83 -11.11 9.21
N ASN A 179 26.88 -10.65 10.04
CA ASN A 179 26.30 -9.32 9.91
C ASN A 179 27.29 -8.19 10.20
N SER A 180 28.20 -8.35 11.17
CA SER A 180 29.21 -7.34 11.51
C SER A 180 30.22 -7.08 10.39
N ASN A 181 30.47 -8.07 9.54
CA ASN A 181 31.46 -7.97 8.46
C ASN A 181 30.91 -7.29 7.18
N ASN A 182 29.59 -7.10 7.07
CA ASN A 182 28.93 -6.69 5.82
C ASN A 182 28.62 -5.19 5.70
N GLY A 183 29.01 -4.36 6.67
CA GLY A 183 28.89 -2.89 6.60
C GLY A 183 27.45 -2.37 6.48
N ARG A 184 26.47 -3.07 7.07
CA ARG A 184 25.04 -2.76 6.93
C ARG A 184 24.61 -1.55 7.77
N TYR A 185 23.67 -0.77 7.23
CA TYR A 185 23.01 0.35 7.91
C TYR A 185 21.74 -0.12 8.64
N SER A 186 21.46 0.44 9.81
CA SER A 186 20.19 0.24 10.53
C SER A 186 19.04 0.91 9.79
N THR A 187 17.89 0.26 9.64
CA THR A 187 16.71 0.90 9.01
C THR A 187 16.08 1.99 9.89
N ALA A 188 16.45 2.07 11.17
CA ALA A 188 15.96 3.09 12.10
C ALA A 188 16.37 4.52 11.71
N TRP A 189 17.32 4.71 10.78
CA TRP A 189 17.64 6.06 10.28
C TRP A 189 16.45 6.76 9.63
N ARG A 190 15.46 6.01 9.09
CA ARG A 190 14.22 6.58 8.52
C ARG A 190 13.45 7.41 9.54
N SER A 191 13.40 6.92 10.79
CA SER A 191 12.74 7.59 11.91
C SER A 191 13.41 8.90 12.35
N LEU A 192 14.59 9.24 11.82
CA LEU A 192 15.24 10.53 12.01
C LEU A 192 14.66 11.60 11.07
N GLY A 193 14.04 11.21 9.96
CA GLY A 193 13.42 12.09 8.97
C GLY A 193 14.32 13.27 8.59
N PRO A 194 13.92 14.53 8.87
CA PRO A 194 14.69 15.71 8.46
C PRO A 194 16.06 15.85 9.15
N VAL A 195 16.27 15.19 10.30
CA VAL A 195 17.54 15.21 11.07
C VAL A 195 18.36 13.92 10.91
N MET A 196 18.24 13.28 9.75
CA MET A 196 18.94 12.03 9.46
C MET A 196 20.47 12.16 9.58
N LEU A 197 21.06 13.26 9.14
CA LEU A 197 22.52 13.41 9.08
C LEU A 197 23.17 13.48 10.47
N GLU A 198 22.41 13.96 11.44
CA GLU A 198 22.77 14.17 12.83
C GLU A 198 22.79 12.85 13.62
N GLY A 199 21.91 11.90 13.28
CA GLY A 199 21.74 10.66 14.02
C GLY A 199 22.32 9.40 13.37
N LEU A 200 22.63 9.43 12.08
CA LEU A 200 22.96 8.22 11.31
C LEU A 200 24.08 7.38 11.95
N HIS A 201 25.16 7.99 12.42
CA HIS A 201 26.27 7.24 13.01
C HIS A 201 25.87 6.55 14.32
N THR A 202 25.24 7.29 15.24
CA THR A 202 24.78 6.78 16.55
C THR A 202 23.83 5.60 16.41
N ILE A 203 22.91 5.66 15.45
CA ILE A 203 21.94 4.59 15.22
C ILE A 203 22.61 3.32 14.66
N ASN A 204 23.56 3.46 13.74
CA ASN A 204 24.30 2.30 13.23
C ASN A 204 25.16 1.63 14.30
N ASP A 205 25.78 2.41 15.18
CA ASP A 205 26.53 1.86 16.31
C ASP A 205 25.61 1.19 17.34
N SER A 206 24.37 1.65 17.46
CA SER A 206 23.34 0.95 18.24
C SER A 206 23.05 -0.44 17.71
N LEU A 207 22.80 -0.56 16.40
CA LEU A 207 22.52 -1.84 15.76
C LEU A 207 23.67 -2.84 15.97
N ARG A 208 24.92 -2.39 15.75
CA ARG A 208 26.10 -3.25 15.95
C ARG A 208 26.21 -3.76 17.38
N HIS A 209 25.94 -2.89 18.36
CA HIS A 209 25.95 -3.26 19.77
C HIS A 209 24.81 -4.23 20.12
N TYR A 210 23.60 -3.98 19.60
CA TYR A 210 22.46 -4.86 19.80
C TYR A 210 22.75 -6.27 19.29
N TRP A 211 23.26 -6.42 18.06
CA TRP A 211 23.62 -7.75 17.55
C TRP A 211 24.79 -8.40 18.28
N LYS A 212 25.72 -7.61 18.85
CA LYS A 212 26.82 -8.13 19.67
C LYS A 212 26.35 -8.67 21.03
N THR A 213 25.40 -7.98 21.66
CA THR A 213 25.04 -8.24 23.07
C THR A 213 23.69 -8.91 23.25
N GLY A 214 22.78 -8.81 22.27
CA GLY A 214 21.39 -9.23 22.35
C GLY A 214 20.46 -8.31 23.12
N THR A 215 20.96 -7.15 23.56
CA THR A 215 20.22 -6.23 24.41
C THR A 215 20.47 -4.77 24.01
N THR A 216 19.64 -3.88 24.55
CA THR A 216 19.85 -2.43 24.47
C THR A 216 20.59 -1.88 25.69
N PHE A 217 21.05 -2.74 26.62
CA PHE A 217 21.82 -2.34 27.80
C PHE A 217 23.20 -1.82 27.42
N ARG A 218 23.75 -0.93 28.26
CA ARG A 218 25.08 -0.34 28.05
C ARG A 218 26.02 -0.54 29.23
N ASP A 219 25.48 -0.83 30.41
CA ASP A 219 26.27 -1.18 31.57
C ASP A 219 26.66 -2.65 31.55
N GLY A 220 27.90 -2.95 31.99
CA GLY A 220 28.42 -4.31 31.99
C GLY A 220 27.65 -5.27 32.90
N LYS A 221 27.02 -4.75 33.97
CA LYS A 221 26.28 -5.57 34.95
C LYS A 221 25.03 -6.18 34.33
N ASN A 222 24.17 -5.37 33.71
CA ASN A 222 22.94 -5.85 33.08
C ASN A 222 23.23 -6.71 31.84
N ILE A 223 24.28 -6.38 31.07
CA ILE A 223 24.73 -7.22 29.95
C ILE A 223 25.20 -8.59 30.45
N ALA A 224 25.96 -8.64 31.56
CA ALA A 224 26.42 -9.90 32.15
C ALA A 224 25.29 -10.73 32.76
N ALA A 225 24.20 -10.08 33.22
CA ALA A 225 23.01 -10.77 33.71
C ALA A 225 22.14 -11.33 32.56
N ALA A 226 22.08 -10.64 31.41
CA ALA A 226 21.25 -11.02 30.27
C ALA A 226 21.90 -12.11 29.40
N THR A 227 21.90 -13.35 29.89
CA THR A 227 22.57 -14.50 29.24
C THR A 227 21.61 -15.52 28.65
N ILE A 228 20.33 -15.50 29.05
CA ILE A 228 19.33 -16.49 28.64
C ILE A 228 18.80 -16.13 27.26
N LEU A 229 18.87 -17.04 26.29
CA LEU A 229 18.33 -16.79 24.95
C LEU A 229 16.80 -16.68 25.02
N ASN A 230 16.24 -15.62 24.44
CA ASN A 230 14.82 -15.38 24.44
C ASN A 230 14.11 -16.33 23.46
N PRO A 231 13.24 -17.25 23.92
CA PRO A 231 12.57 -18.21 23.05
C PRO A 231 11.69 -17.54 21.98
N THR A 232 11.22 -16.31 22.21
CA THR A 232 10.39 -15.60 21.22
C THR A 232 11.16 -15.22 19.95
N PHE A 233 12.50 -15.25 19.96
CA PHE A 233 13.32 -15.01 18.76
C PHE A 233 13.78 -16.31 18.07
N VAL A 234 13.51 -17.47 18.68
CA VAL A 234 14.03 -18.78 18.27
C VAL A 234 13.03 -19.58 17.45
N TYR A 235 11.73 -19.45 17.76
CA TYR A 235 10.67 -20.19 17.07
C TYR A 235 9.88 -19.26 16.16
N SER A 236 9.83 -19.64 14.88
CA SER A 236 9.12 -18.93 13.80
C SER A 236 8.49 -19.94 12.83
N LEU A 237 7.93 -19.48 11.72
CA LEU A 237 7.46 -20.35 10.64
C LEU A 237 8.56 -21.28 10.09
N ALA A 238 9.84 -20.87 10.16
CA ALA A 238 10.98 -21.71 9.78
C ALA A 238 11.30 -22.85 10.77
N GLY A 239 10.62 -22.87 11.92
CA GLY A 239 10.87 -23.80 13.02
C GLY A 239 11.84 -23.23 14.06
N GLU A 240 12.56 -24.14 14.72
CA GLU A 240 13.58 -23.83 15.74
C GLU A 240 14.92 -23.47 15.09
N GLY A 241 15.50 -22.34 15.46
CA GLY A 241 16.83 -21.91 15.07
C GLY A 241 16.97 -20.39 15.06
N CYS A 242 17.97 -19.87 14.35
CA CYS A 242 18.11 -18.42 14.14
C CYS A 242 17.75 -18.01 12.71
N SER A 243 16.48 -17.64 12.50
CA SER A 243 15.99 -17.08 11.22
C SER A 243 15.81 -15.56 11.27
N LEU A 244 16.24 -14.90 12.34
CA LEU A 244 16.00 -13.47 12.56
C LEU A 244 16.54 -12.61 11.42
N HIS A 245 15.70 -11.71 10.89
CA HIS A 245 16.10 -10.80 9.82
C HIS A 245 17.28 -9.93 10.28
N TYR A 246 18.31 -9.81 9.44
CA TYR A 246 19.57 -9.13 9.80
C TYR A 246 19.43 -7.63 10.08
N GLY A 247 18.34 -7.01 9.62
CA GLY A 247 18.01 -5.61 9.89
C GLY A 247 17.24 -5.38 11.19
N THR A 248 17.03 -6.42 12.01
CA THR A 248 16.29 -6.30 13.28
C THR A 248 16.99 -5.32 14.21
N ASP A 249 16.26 -4.28 14.61
CA ASP A 249 16.71 -3.20 15.49
C ASP A 249 15.55 -2.75 16.40
N PRO A 250 15.70 -2.79 17.74
CA PRO A 250 14.69 -2.29 18.68
C PRO A 250 14.34 -0.81 18.56
N LEU A 251 15.20 0.00 17.91
CA LEU A 251 14.94 1.43 17.74
C LEU A 251 14.02 1.72 16.55
N THR A 252 13.94 0.82 15.57
CA THR A 252 13.21 1.04 14.32
C THR A 252 11.73 1.41 14.51
N PRO A 253 10.96 0.75 15.40
CA PRO A 253 9.55 1.08 15.59
C PRO A 253 9.27 2.50 16.11
N PHE A 254 10.25 3.18 16.66
CA PHE A 254 10.06 4.43 17.42
C PHE A 254 10.51 5.67 16.64
N HIS A 255 10.06 6.83 17.10
CA HIS A 255 10.36 8.10 16.47
C HIS A 255 11.61 8.73 17.07
N LEU A 256 12.61 9.02 16.23
CA LEU A 256 13.93 9.43 16.69
C LEU A 256 14.23 10.91 16.45
N ALA A 257 13.56 11.54 15.46
CA ALA A 257 13.82 12.94 15.09
C ALA A 257 13.88 13.93 16.28
N PRO A 258 12.94 13.93 17.25
CA PRO A 258 12.98 14.89 18.36
C PRO A 258 14.21 14.75 19.27
N ILE A 259 14.80 13.55 19.34
CA ILE A 259 15.96 13.28 20.19
C ILE A 259 17.21 13.96 19.61
N PHE A 260 17.33 13.97 18.28
CA PHE A 260 18.50 14.50 17.57
C PHE A 260 18.35 15.98 17.19
N ALA A 261 17.13 16.51 17.16
CA ALA A 261 16.86 17.93 16.89
C ALA A 261 17.04 18.87 18.11
N GLY A 262 17.44 18.35 19.26
CA GLY A 262 17.53 19.11 20.52
C GLY A 262 18.78 19.99 20.66
N SER A 263 18.89 20.72 21.77
CA SER A 263 20.00 21.67 22.05
C SER A 263 21.36 21.02 22.25
N LYS A 264 21.40 19.73 22.61
CA LYS A 264 22.64 18.99 22.84
C LYS A 264 23.07 18.33 21.54
N PRO A 265 24.21 18.74 20.93
CA PRO A 265 24.72 18.06 19.76
C PRO A 265 25.08 16.61 20.11
N ASN A 266 24.66 15.67 19.27
CA ASN A 266 25.00 14.24 19.36
C ASN A 266 24.54 13.58 20.68
N PRO A 267 23.23 13.28 20.84
CA PRO A 267 22.75 12.53 21.99
C PRO A 267 23.47 11.18 22.11
N THR A 268 23.81 10.80 23.34
CA THR A 268 24.40 9.50 23.63
C THR A 268 23.37 8.40 23.38
N ILE A 269 23.84 7.20 23.06
CA ILE A 269 22.94 6.07 22.82
C ILE A 269 22.10 5.68 24.06
N LEU A 270 22.59 5.97 25.27
CA LEU A 270 21.83 5.83 26.51
C LEU A 270 20.61 6.77 26.55
N GLU A 271 20.79 8.03 26.13
CA GLU A 271 19.71 9.02 26.04
C GLU A 271 18.69 8.60 24.98
N VAL A 272 19.15 8.08 23.83
CA VAL A 272 18.27 7.57 22.77
C VAL A 272 17.45 6.37 23.26
N VAL A 273 18.08 5.37 23.87
CA VAL A 273 17.36 4.19 24.41
C VAL A 273 16.38 4.60 25.51
N LYS A 274 16.76 5.54 26.38
CA LYS A 274 15.85 6.08 27.42
C LYS A 274 14.63 6.76 26.81
N ALA A 275 14.81 7.60 25.79
CA ALA A 275 13.72 8.29 25.12
C ALA A 275 12.79 7.32 24.38
N VAL A 276 13.35 6.28 23.75
CA VAL A 276 12.57 5.22 23.09
C VAL A 276 11.76 4.40 24.10
N LYS A 277 12.37 4.00 25.23
CA LYS A 277 11.64 3.33 26.32
C LYS A 277 10.50 4.19 26.89
N ALA A 278 10.68 5.51 26.94
CA ALA A 278 9.62 6.43 27.37
C ALA A 278 8.45 6.49 26.37
N GLN A 279 8.72 6.45 25.07
CA GLN A 279 7.66 6.31 24.05
C GLN A 279 6.88 5.01 24.24
N PHE A 280 7.60 3.88 24.37
CA PHE A 280 7.00 2.58 24.61
C PHE A 280 6.11 2.55 25.86
N SER A 281 6.59 3.11 26.97
CA SER A 281 5.85 3.28 28.22
C SER A 281 4.55 4.06 28.02
N GLY A 282 4.60 5.20 27.32
CA GLY A 282 3.42 6.01 27.01
C GLY A 282 2.39 5.26 26.16
N TRP A 283 2.86 4.45 25.20
CA TRP A 283 1.99 3.62 24.36
C TRP A 283 1.34 2.49 25.17
N CYS A 284 2.11 1.79 26.01
CA CYS A 284 1.60 0.73 26.89
C CYS A 284 0.56 1.28 27.86
N SER A 285 0.83 2.43 28.46
CA SER A 285 -0.09 3.11 29.37
C SER A 285 -1.40 3.51 28.68
N SER A 286 -1.33 3.98 27.43
CA SER A 286 -2.51 4.35 26.64
C SER A 286 -3.34 3.13 26.25
N TYR A 287 -2.69 2.04 25.84
CA TYR A 287 -3.36 0.77 25.58
C TYR A 287 -4.11 0.26 26.82
N ARG A 288 -3.42 0.20 27.98
CA ARG A 288 -4.03 -0.23 29.25
C ARG A 288 -5.24 0.62 29.61
N LYS A 289 -5.16 1.94 29.46
CA LYS A 289 -6.29 2.85 29.69
C LYS A 289 -7.45 2.59 28.72
N ALA A 290 -7.16 2.30 27.46
CA ALA A 290 -8.16 2.02 26.44
C ALA A 290 -8.92 0.71 26.69
N LEU A 291 -8.33 -0.27 27.39
CA LEU A 291 -9.02 -1.52 27.76
C LEU A 291 -10.21 -1.29 28.71
N SER A 292 -10.21 -0.19 29.48
CA SER A 292 -11.32 0.20 30.36
C SER A 292 -12.30 1.17 29.72
N SER A 293 -12.13 1.49 28.43
CA SER A 293 -13.05 2.36 27.67
C SER A 293 -14.41 1.70 27.44
N PRO A 294 -15.50 2.46 27.28
CA PRO A 294 -16.79 1.91 26.82
C PRO A 294 -16.69 1.17 25.47
N SER A 295 -15.76 1.58 24.61
CA SER A 295 -15.44 0.91 23.35
C SER A 295 -13.95 0.53 23.35
N PRO A 296 -13.58 -0.60 23.99
CA PRO A 296 -12.18 -1.02 24.04
C PRO A 296 -11.69 -1.45 22.65
N PRO A 297 -10.38 -1.32 22.36
CA PRO A 297 -9.82 -1.73 21.09
C PRO A 297 -9.90 -3.25 20.94
N ILE A 298 -10.31 -3.70 19.74
CA ILE A 298 -10.40 -5.11 19.36
C ILE A 298 -9.22 -5.45 18.43
N VAL A 299 -8.48 -6.50 18.74
CA VAL A 299 -7.40 -7.04 17.90
C VAL A 299 -7.71 -8.49 17.58
N ARG A 300 -7.91 -8.78 16.29
CA ARG A 300 -8.23 -10.11 15.76
C ARG A 300 -7.01 -10.69 15.08
N SER A 301 -6.47 -11.80 15.58
CA SER A 301 -5.36 -12.49 14.93
C SER A 301 -5.84 -13.46 13.85
N PHE A 302 -5.15 -13.50 12.72
CA PHE A 302 -5.43 -14.40 11.61
C PHE A 302 -4.10 -14.94 11.04
N VAL A 303 -3.81 -16.22 11.28
CA VAL A 303 -2.68 -16.91 10.64
C VAL A 303 -3.03 -17.25 9.18
N GLY A 304 -2.31 -16.68 8.23
CA GLY A 304 -2.46 -16.99 6.80
C GLY A 304 -1.68 -16.06 5.89
N GLU A 305 -1.45 -16.51 4.66
CA GLU A 305 -0.90 -15.71 3.58
C GLU A 305 -1.92 -14.64 3.15
N ALA A 306 -1.46 -13.41 2.91
CA ALA A 306 -2.31 -12.24 2.71
C ALA A 306 -3.32 -12.40 1.56
N THR A 307 -2.91 -12.95 0.41
CA THR A 307 -3.85 -13.18 -0.70
C THR A 307 -4.88 -14.25 -0.35
N ALA A 308 -4.47 -15.34 0.32
CA ALA A 308 -5.37 -16.39 0.77
C ALA A 308 -6.44 -15.86 1.73
N VAL A 309 -6.02 -15.07 2.72
CA VAL A 309 -6.91 -14.47 3.73
C VAL A 309 -7.89 -13.51 3.08
N CYS A 310 -7.43 -12.62 2.21
CA CYS A 310 -8.31 -11.68 1.51
C CYS A 310 -9.34 -12.40 0.64
N HIS A 311 -8.93 -13.43 -0.11
CA HIS A 311 -9.85 -14.26 -0.89
C HIS A 311 -10.85 -15.00 0.00
N ALA A 312 -10.41 -15.56 1.13
CA ALA A 312 -11.28 -16.24 2.08
C ALA A 312 -12.34 -15.29 2.67
N ILE A 313 -11.93 -14.08 3.11
CA ILE A 313 -12.87 -13.06 3.62
C ILE A 313 -13.88 -12.69 2.54
N ARG A 314 -13.42 -12.48 1.29
CA ARG A 314 -14.32 -12.20 0.17
C ARG A 314 -15.29 -13.34 -0.12
N VAL A 315 -14.87 -14.60 -0.04
CA VAL A 315 -15.76 -15.76 -0.23
C VAL A 315 -16.79 -15.84 0.90
N PHE A 316 -16.36 -15.65 2.14
CA PHE A 316 -17.25 -15.61 3.30
C PHE A 316 -18.27 -14.48 3.17
N ALA A 317 -17.84 -13.25 2.88
CA ALA A 317 -18.71 -12.08 2.70
C ALA A 317 -19.79 -12.31 1.63
N ASN A 318 -19.46 -13.05 0.56
CA ASN A 318 -20.38 -13.29 -0.55
C ASN A 318 -21.31 -14.50 -0.34
N SER A 319 -21.01 -15.42 0.58
CA SER A 319 -21.72 -16.69 0.64
C SER A 319 -22.03 -17.24 2.04
N GLY A 320 -21.52 -16.60 3.08
CA GLY A 320 -21.58 -17.11 4.46
C GLY A 320 -20.79 -18.40 4.68
N ALA A 321 -20.00 -18.87 3.70
CA ALA A 321 -19.28 -20.12 3.80
C ALA A 321 -18.10 -20.00 4.79
N LEU A 322 -18.23 -20.65 5.95
CA LEU A 322 -17.18 -20.71 6.97
C LEU A 322 -15.94 -21.48 6.51
N ASN A 323 -16.10 -22.41 5.56
CA ASN A 323 -15.00 -23.14 4.93
C ASN A 323 -14.96 -22.79 3.43
N PRO A 324 -14.15 -21.80 3.03
CA PRO A 324 -13.99 -21.42 1.61
C PRO A 324 -13.19 -22.43 0.78
N GLY A 325 -12.59 -23.46 1.37
CA GLY A 325 -11.75 -24.43 0.65
C GLY A 325 -10.40 -23.87 0.18
N ILE A 326 -9.91 -22.81 0.83
CA ILE A 326 -8.66 -22.12 0.48
C ILE A 326 -7.58 -22.50 1.52
N PRO A 327 -6.40 -23.01 1.11
CA PRO A 327 -5.30 -23.26 2.03
C PRO A 327 -4.79 -21.98 2.69
N VAL A 328 -4.36 -22.07 3.95
CA VAL A 328 -3.84 -20.92 4.72
C VAL A 328 -2.56 -20.32 4.13
N ALA A 329 -1.70 -21.15 3.52
CA ALA A 329 -0.42 -20.75 2.93
C ALA A 329 0.10 -21.84 1.97
N GLN A 330 1.08 -21.50 1.13
CA GLN A 330 1.86 -22.51 0.39
C GLN A 330 2.64 -23.40 1.36
N TRP A 331 2.99 -24.63 0.94
CA TRP A 331 3.67 -25.63 1.78
C TRP A 331 2.83 -26.19 2.94
N LYS A 332 1.53 -25.87 2.99
CA LYS A 332 0.57 -26.27 4.03
C LYS A 332 -0.73 -26.74 3.40
N THR A 333 -1.42 -27.68 4.06
CA THR A 333 -2.73 -28.15 3.59
C THR A 333 -3.88 -27.82 4.51
N GLN A 334 -3.59 -27.23 5.67
CA GLN A 334 -4.58 -26.59 6.50
C GLN A 334 -5.39 -25.59 5.67
N LEU A 335 -6.71 -25.76 5.70
CA LEU A 335 -7.66 -24.85 5.07
C LEU A 335 -8.04 -23.72 6.03
N VAL A 336 -8.33 -22.56 5.47
CA VAL A 336 -8.99 -21.48 6.19
C VAL A 336 -10.37 -21.97 6.62
N GLN A 337 -10.64 -21.87 7.92
CA GLN A 337 -11.93 -22.16 8.51
C GLN A 337 -12.26 -21.05 9.51
N PHE A 338 -13.25 -20.22 9.18
CA PHE A 338 -13.67 -19.12 10.03
C PHE A 338 -14.28 -19.64 11.32
N ASN A 339 -13.93 -19.01 12.45
CA ASN A 339 -14.58 -19.30 13.72
C ASN A 339 -16.04 -18.84 13.65
N GLN A 340 -16.99 -19.78 13.82
CA GLN A 340 -18.41 -19.50 13.68
C GLN A 340 -18.89 -18.42 14.65
N TRP A 341 -18.44 -18.47 15.90
CA TRP A 341 -18.82 -17.48 16.89
C TRP A 341 -18.36 -16.07 16.48
N GLU A 342 -17.10 -15.92 16.08
CA GLU A 342 -16.56 -14.61 15.74
C GLU A 342 -17.19 -13.96 14.51
N TYR A 343 -17.59 -14.76 13.52
CA TYR A 343 -18.08 -14.27 12.23
C TYR A 343 -19.60 -14.33 12.06
N VAL A 344 -20.31 -15.12 12.88
CA VAL A 344 -21.75 -15.35 12.74
C VAL A 344 -22.50 -15.10 14.05
N ASP A 345 -22.12 -15.80 15.13
CA ASP A 345 -22.97 -15.84 16.33
C ASP A 345 -22.73 -14.65 17.29
N SER A 346 -21.58 -13.98 17.19
CA SER A 346 -21.22 -12.83 18.03
C SER A 346 -22.19 -11.66 17.83
N PRO A 347 -22.62 -10.95 18.89
CA PRO A 347 -23.40 -9.71 18.77
C PRO A 347 -22.68 -8.62 17.96
N THR A 348 -21.35 -8.69 17.92
CA THR A 348 -20.48 -7.85 17.10
C THR A 348 -19.61 -8.75 16.20
N PRO A 349 -20.16 -9.21 15.07
CA PRO A 349 -19.43 -10.06 14.13
C PRO A 349 -18.17 -9.38 13.61
N ALA A 350 -17.17 -10.20 13.25
CA ALA A 350 -15.97 -9.72 12.61
C ALA A 350 -16.28 -9.00 11.28
N PRO A 351 -15.61 -7.89 10.97
CA PRO A 351 -15.84 -7.15 9.74
C PRO A 351 -15.41 -7.95 8.50
N THR A 352 -16.17 -7.80 7.42
CA THR A 352 -15.83 -8.33 6.09
C THR A 352 -15.48 -7.26 5.07
N ASP A 353 -15.72 -5.99 5.43
CA ASP A 353 -15.35 -4.78 4.72
C ASP A 353 -14.57 -3.86 5.68
N PHE A 354 -13.61 -3.12 5.13
CA PHE A 354 -12.67 -2.31 5.89
C PHE A 354 -12.58 -0.91 5.30
N ASN A 355 -12.64 0.14 6.12
CA ASN A 355 -12.37 1.49 5.67
C ASN A 355 -10.87 1.84 5.70
N VAL A 356 -10.05 1.01 6.35
CA VAL A 356 -8.59 1.11 6.30
C VAL A 356 -7.99 -0.24 5.98
N ILE A 357 -7.17 -0.31 4.94
CA ILE A 357 -6.32 -1.46 4.64
C ILE A 357 -4.87 -1.01 4.61
N HIS A 358 -4.00 -1.61 5.42
CA HIS A 358 -2.56 -1.36 5.42
C HIS A 358 -1.83 -2.65 5.06
N THR A 359 -1.02 -2.61 4.01
CA THR A 359 -0.42 -3.84 3.45
C THR A 359 1.04 -4.04 3.81
N SER A 360 1.60 -3.18 4.70
CA SER A 360 3.02 -3.24 5.05
C SER A 360 3.88 -3.22 3.78
N ASN A 361 5.09 -3.77 3.86
CA ASN A 361 5.98 -3.93 2.73
C ASN A 361 5.69 -5.21 1.89
N LEU A 362 4.46 -5.71 1.87
CA LEU A 362 4.10 -6.93 1.11
C LEU A 362 4.33 -6.79 -0.40
N GLU A 363 4.35 -5.57 -0.94
CA GLU A 363 4.73 -5.34 -2.34
C GLU A 363 6.08 -5.98 -2.68
N ASP A 364 7.06 -5.89 -1.77
CA ASP A 364 8.41 -6.46 -1.96
C ASP A 364 8.42 -8.01 -1.95
N HIS A 365 7.37 -8.63 -1.42
CA HIS A 365 7.31 -10.07 -1.18
C HIS A 365 6.40 -10.80 -2.17
N ILE A 366 5.30 -10.18 -2.57
CA ILE A 366 4.29 -10.79 -3.44
C ILE A 366 3.94 -9.95 -4.67
N GLY A 367 4.50 -8.75 -4.84
CA GLY A 367 4.25 -7.85 -5.96
C GLY A 367 3.02 -6.96 -5.79
N LEU A 368 3.08 -5.72 -6.31
CA LEU A 368 2.06 -4.68 -6.11
C LEU A 368 0.67 -5.12 -6.58
N LEU A 369 0.56 -5.72 -7.78
CA LEU A 369 -0.75 -6.13 -8.30
C LEU A 369 -1.37 -7.27 -7.48
N ASN A 370 -0.57 -8.22 -7.00
CA ASN A 370 -1.06 -9.30 -6.13
C ASN A 370 -1.49 -8.79 -4.75
N VAL A 371 -1.08 -7.59 -4.36
CA VAL A 371 -1.62 -6.89 -3.18
C VAL A 371 -2.95 -6.21 -3.54
N LEU A 372 -2.98 -5.39 -4.60
CA LEU A 372 -4.14 -4.58 -4.96
C LEU A 372 -5.36 -5.42 -5.39
N ILE A 373 -5.15 -6.50 -6.14
CA ILE A 373 -6.20 -7.40 -6.66
C ILE A 373 -7.07 -7.95 -5.52
N PRO A 374 -6.52 -8.65 -4.50
CA PRO A 374 -7.35 -9.19 -3.43
C PRO A 374 -7.77 -8.16 -2.38
N ALA A 375 -7.01 -7.09 -2.15
CA ALA A 375 -7.29 -6.10 -1.11
C ALA A 375 -8.37 -5.08 -1.50
N THR A 376 -8.34 -4.55 -2.72
CA THR A 376 -9.26 -3.49 -3.17
C THR A 376 -10.74 -3.88 -3.02
N PRO A 377 -11.18 -5.11 -3.34
CA PRO A 377 -12.57 -5.54 -3.14
C PRO A 377 -13.04 -5.60 -1.69
N LEU A 378 -12.14 -5.59 -0.70
CA LEU A 378 -12.47 -5.55 0.72
C LEU A 378 -12.58 -4.12 1.27
N LEU A 379 -12.23 -3.12 0.47
CA LEU A 379 -12.34 -1.72 0.84
C LEU A 379 -13.81 -1.31 0.87
N SER A 380 -14.24 -0.68 1.96
CA SER A 380 -15.63 -0.22 2.10
C SER A 380 -15.94 0.89 1.08
N PRO A 381 -17.18 1.00 0.58
CA PRO A 381 -17.54 1.99 -0.45
C PRO A 381 -17.77 3.39 0.14
N MET A 382 -16.96 3.83 1.11
CA MET A 382 -17.06 5.15 1.73
C MET A 382 -16.02 6.11 1.15
N PRO A 383 -16.31 7.41 0.98
CA PRO A 383 -15.35 8.39 0.48
C PRO A 383 -14.07 8.52 1.32
N SER A 384 -14.14 8.21 2.62
CA SER A 384 -13.02 8.19 3.57
C SER A 384 -12.14 6.95 3.47
N SER A 385 -12.56 5.91 2.75
CA SER A 385 -11.86 4.63 2.73
C SER A 385 -10.50 4.73 2.06
N VAL A 386 -9.50 4.09 2.66
CA VAL A 386 -8.10 4.22 2.28
C VAL A 386 -7.37 2.88 2.29
N LEU A 387 -6.51 2.68 1.30
CA LEU A 387 -5.56 1.58 1.24
C LEU A 387 -4.13 2.14 1.21
N TYR A 388 -3.24 1.58 2.00
CA TYR A 388 -1.82 1.94 2.02
C TYR A 388 -0.96 0.78 1.52
N THR A 389 -0.12 1.05 0.52
CA THR A 389 0.96 0.16 0.10
C THR A 389 2.31 0.77 0.43
N GLU A 390 3.29 -0.10 0.66
CA GLU A 390 4.65 0.29 0.97
C GLU A 390 5.62 -0.67 0.28
N SER A 391 6.73 -0.14 -0.24
CA SER A 391 7.87 -0.89 -0.76
C SER A 391 9.14 -0.32 -0.14
N ILE A 392 10.10 -1.18 0.17
CA ILE A 392 11.41 -0.82 0.73
C ILE A 392 12.53 -1.24 -0.24
N LEU A 393 12.27 -2.19 -1.13
CA LEU A 393 13.25 -2.72 -2.07
C LEU A 393 13.07 -2.13 -3.46
N TRP A 394 14.19 -1.89 -4.13
CA TRP A 394 14.18 -1.37 -5.49
C TRP A 394 15.31 -2.01 -6.29
N VAL A 395 15.07 -2.30 -7.56
CA VAL A 395 15.97 -3.02 -8.46
C VAL A 395 16.31 -2.21 -9.71
N GLY A 396 15.41 -1.31 -10.13
CA GLY A 396 15.50 -0.55 -11.37
C GLY A 396 16.70 0.39 -11.49
N ASP A 397 16.66 1.26 -12.50
CA ASP A 397 17.66 2.32 -12.71
C ASP A 397 17.39 3.54 -11.81
N ASP A 398 16.11 3.83 -11.59
CA ASP A 398 15.63 4.99 -10.86
C ASP A 398 14.60 4.56 -9.83
N ALA A 399 15.04 4.52 -8.57
CA ALA A 399 14.20 4.19 -7.42
C ALA A 399 12.94 5.06 -7.34
N THR A 400 12.98 6.27 -7.90
CA THR A 400 11.82 7.16 -7.89
C THR A 400 10.78 6.78 -8.93
N LYS A 401 11.10 6.04 -10.00
CA LYS A 401 10.15 5.69 -11.08
C LYS A 401 9.64 4.26 -11.01
N GLU A 402 10.35 3.39 -10.29
CA GLU A 402 10.07 1.95 -10.23
C GLU A 402 8.65 1.62 -9.76
N PHE A 403 8.07 2.43 -8.88
CA PHE A 403 6.66 2.31 -8.50
C PHE A 403 5.69 2.28 -9.69
N ILE A 404 5.91 3.13 -10.70
CA ILE A 404 5.07 3.19 -11.90
C ILE A 404 5.27 1.93 -12.74
N GLU A 405 6.51 1.44 -12.82
CA GLU A 405 6.85 0.23 -13.56
C GLU A 405 6.18 -1.02 -12.94
N HIS A 406 6.04 -1.06 -11.60
CA HIS A 406 5.36 -2.15 -10.88
C HIS A 406 3.85 -2.25 -11.14
N LEU A 407 3.21 -1.21 -11.69
CA LEU A 407 1.80 -1.25 -12.09
C LEU A 407 1.57 -1.95 -13.44
N HIS A 408 2.60 -2.02 -14.28
CA HIS A 408 2.54 -2.58 -15.64
C HIS A 408 1.48 -1.93 -16.55
N GLY A 409 1.09 -0.69 -16.27
CA GLY A 409 0.13 0.09 -17.04
C GLY A 409 0.06 1.54 -16.55
N ASP A 410 -0.55 2.43 -17.34
CA ASP A 410 -0.75 3.83 -16.96
C ASP A 410 -1.59 3.96 -15.67
N ILE A 411 -1.20 4.90 -14.79
CA ILE A 411 -1.83 5.10 -13.48
C ILE A 411 -3.32 5.45 -13.61
N THR A 412 -3.71 6.23 -14.63
CA THR A 412 -5.12 6.60 -14.87
C THR A 412 -5.92 5.38 -15.33
N VAL A 413 -5.37 4.58 -16.25
CA VAL A 413 -6.01 3.34 -16.72
C VAL A 413 -6.21 2.38 -15.54
N MET A 414 -5.16 2.15 -14.75
CA MET A 414 -5.21 1.28 -13.57
C MET A 414 -6.17 1.82 -12.51
N GLY A 415 -6.21 3.14 -12.30
CA GLY A 415 -7.17 3.78 -11.40
C GLY A 415 -8.63 3.58 -11.82
N LEU A 416 -8.90 3.68 -13.13
CA LEU A 416 -10.21 3.42 -13.72
C LEU A 416 -10.62 1.94 -13.67
N ILE A 417 -9.68 0.99 -13.77
CA ILE A 417 -9.94 -0.46 -13.79
C ILE A 417 -9.97 -1.08 -12.38
N LEU A 418 -9.06 -0.71 -11.48
CA LEU A 418 -9.01 -1.21 -10.09
C LEU A 418 -9.96 -0.46 -9.16
N GLY A 419 -10.11 0.86 -9.35
CA GLY A 419 -11.04 1.70 -8.60
C GLY A 419 -10.45 2.40 -7.41
N VAL A 420 -9.12 2.39 -7.36
CA VAL A 420 -8.31 3.12 -6.41
C VAL A 420 -7.18 3.76 -7.19
N CYS A 421 -6.81 4.97 -6.84
CA CYS A 421 -5.74 5.73 -7.49
C CYS A 421 -4.86 6.39 -6.41
N PRO A 422 -3.55 6.57 -6.66
CA PRO A 422 -2.69 7.28 -5.72
C PRO A 422 -3.19 8.71 -5.49
N VAL A 423 -3.35 9.09 -4.22
CA VAL A 423 -3.85 10.41 -3.82
C VAL A 423 -2.91 11.52 -4.31
N ASP A 424 -1.60 11.30 -4.18
CA ASP A 424 -0.53 12.19 -4.60
C ASP A 424 -0.38 12.29 -6.12
N TYR A 425 -0.79 11.27 -6.87
CA TYR A 425 -0.96 11.37 -8.33
C TYR A 425 -2.06 12.37 -8.69
N LEU A 426 -3.21 12.28 -8.03
CA LEU A 426 -4.37 13.14 -8.32
C LEU A 426 -4.15 14.58 -7.84
N SER A 427 -3.65 14.78 -6.62
CA SER A 427 -3.45 16.12 -6.02
C SER A 427 -2.21 16.84 -6.55
N GLY A 428 -1.21 16.11 -7.06
CA GLY A 428 0.07 16.67 -7.51
C GLY A 428 1.03 17.05 -6.37
N PHE A 429 0.73 16.68 -5.12
CA PHE A 429 1.60 16.87 -3.97
C PHE A 429 1.38 15.81 -2.89
N THR A 430 2.32 15.71 -1.95
CA THR A 430 2.15 14.91 -0.73
C THR A 430 2.53 15.71 0.51
N THR A 431 1.96 15.35 1.66
CA THR A 431 2.29 15.96 2.96
C THR A 431 3.30 15.13 3.76
N ARG A 432 3.78 14.03 3.17
CA ARG A 432 4.86 13.18 3.72
C ARG A 432 6.17 13.52 3.03
N SER A 433 7.26 13.62 3.78
CA SER A 433 8.58 13.85 3.18
C SER A 433 9.26 12.53 2.87
N ASN A 434 9.76 12.37 1.65
CA ASN A 434 10.70 11.32 1.27
C ASN A 434 12.12 11.88 1.01
N THR A 435 12.40 13.11 1.45
CA THR A 435 13.69 13.77 1.16
C THR A 435 14.86 13.01 1.78
N HIS A 436 14.67 12.41 2.96
CA HIS A 436 15.69 11.59 3.63
C HIS A 436 16.02 10.32 2.84
N GLU A 437 15.03 9.68 2.22
CA GLU A 437 15.21 8.55 1.29
C GLU A 437 15.99 8.98 0.04
N LEU A 438 15.63 10.11 -0.57
CA LEU A 438 16.36 10.66 -1.73
C LEU A 438 17.83 10.98 -1.39
N LEU A 439 18.08 11.57 -0.22
CA LEU A 439 19.43 11.86 0.28
C LEU A 439 20.25 10.59 0.54
N MET A 440 19.64 9.59 1.16
CA MET A 440 20.30 8.31 1.41
C MET A 440 20.61 7.59 0.10
N ASN A 441 19.66 7.55 -0.84
CA ASN A 441 19.85 6.97 -2.16
C ASN A 441 20.97 7.69 -2.93
N MET A 442 21.03 9.04 -2.90
CA MET A 442 22.14 9.80 -3.48
C MET A 442 23.50 9.48 -2.84
N ARG A 443 23.53 9.16 -1.54
CA ARG A 443 24.75 8.82 -0.79
C ARG A 443 25.22 7.41 -1.10
N THR A 444 24.32 6.45 -1.33
CA THR A 444 24.64 5.04 -1.61
C THR A 444 24.82 4.75 -3.09
N SER A 445 24.15 5.47 -3.99
CA SER A 445 24.28 5.31 -5.45
C SER A 445 25.59 5.88 -6.03
N LYS A 446 26.23 6.82 -5.32
CA LYS A 446 27.58 7.28 -5.66
C LYS A 446 28.63 6.31 -5.12
N GLY A 447 28.82 5.21 -5.85
CA GLY A 447 30.10 4.53 -5.86
C GLY A 447 31.21 5.56 -6.07
N THR A 448 32.25 5.46 -5.27
CA THR A 448 33.43 6.33 -5.28
C THR A 448 34.01 6.51 -6.67
N SER A 449 33.62 7.56 -7.40
CA SER A 449 34.22 8.00 -8.66
C SER A 449 35.62 8.63 -8.47
N ARG A 450 36.34 8.19 -7.43
CA ARG A 450 37.77 8.44 -7.22
C ARG A 450 38.48 7.13 -6.88
N GLY A 451 38.64 6.31 -7.92
CA GLY A 451 39.86 5.52 -8.16
C GLY A 451 40.20 4.36 -7.21
N LYS A 452 39.36 3.31 -7.10
CA LYS A 452 39.81 1.98 -6.64
C LYS A 452 39.00 0.83 -7.31
N LYS A 453 39.38 0.49 -8.54
CA LYS A 453 38.78 -0.55 -9.41
C LYS A 453 38.92 -2.02 -8.97
N SER A 454 39.32 -2.34 -7.72
CA SER A 454 39.75 -3.71 -7.38
C SER A 454 38.88 -4.51 -6.40
N LYS A 455 37.72 -3.98 -5.95
CA LYS A 455 36.74 -4.75 -5.14
C LYS A 455 35.29 -4.70 -5.64
N GLU A 456 35.05 -4.13 -6.83
CA GLU A 456 33.72 -3.71 -7.31
C GLU A 456 32.79 -4.86 -7.77
N LYS A 457 33.26 -6.11 -7.96
CA LYS A 457 32.42 -7.18 -8.54
C LYS A 457 31.28 -7.73 -7.66
N MET A 458 31.30 -7.51 -6.34
CA MET A 458 30.30 -8.09 -5.41
C MET A 458 29.31 -7.06 -4.84
N GLU A 459 29.58 -5.75 -4.99
CA GLU A 459 28.65 -4.69 -4.57
C GLU A 459 27.58 -4.42 -5.65
N ASP A 460 27.90 -4.63 -6.93
CA ASP A 460 26.99 -4.42 -8.08
C ASP A 460 25.76 -5.35 -8.13
N THR A 461 25.73 -6.44 -7.34
CA THR A 461 24.59 -7.36 -7.27
C THR A 461 23.65 -7.09 -6.10
N ARG A 462 23.91 -6.08 -5.25
CA ARG A 462 23.10 -5.82 -4.05
C ARG A 462 21.85 -5.02 -4.38
N ILE A 463 20.70 -5.53 -3.94
CA ILE A 463 19.43 -4.78 -3.94
C ILE A 463 19.57 -3.63 -2.94
N SER A 464 19.32 -2.41 -3.42
CA SER A 464 19.36 -1.21 -2.60
C SER A 464 17.99 -0.95 -1.99
N GLN A 465 17.95 -0.17 -0.91
CA GLN A 465 16.69 0.17 -0.24
C GLN A 465 16.26 1.60 -0.61
N PHE A 466 14.98 1.78 -0.85
CA PHE A 466 14.31 3.05 -1.05
C PHE A 466 12.86 2.88 -0.62
N GLN A 467 12.43 3.60 0.42
CA GLN A 467 11.07 3.46 0.92
C GLN A 467 10.10 4.31 0.07
N GLN A 468 9.13 3.65 -0.54
CA GLN A 468 8.02 4.28 -1.25
C GLN A 468 6.71 3.87 -0.56
N LEU A 469 5.98 4.86 -0.04
CA LEU A 469 4.66 4.66 0.55
C LEU A 469 3.62 5.36 -0.31
N VAL A 470 2.54 4.65 -0.64
CA VAL A 470 1.47 5.17 -1.49
C VAL A 470 0.13 5.06 -0.78
N THR A 471 -0.64 6.16 -0.83
CA THR A 471 -2.00 6.23 -0.29
C THR A 471 -3.00 6.14 -1.44
N TRP A 472 -3.88 5.16 -1.39
CA TRP A 472 -4.84 4.85 -2.45
C TRP A 472 -6.26 5.14 -1.97
N LYS A 473 -7.01 5.91 -2.76
CA LYS A 473 -8.43 6.21 -2.52
C LYS A 473 -9.22 6.08 -3.83
N ALA A 474 -10.54 5.97 -3.75
CA ALA A 474 -11.37 5.95 -4.95
C ALA A 474 -11.20 7.26 -5.74
N PRO A 475 -10.99 7.25 -7.07
CA PRO A 475 -10.75 8.48 -7.84
C PRO A 475 -11.84 9.53 -7.71
N THR A 476 -13.08 9.11 -7.47
CA THR A 476 -14.24 9.98 -7.34
C THR A 476 -14.46 10.51 -5.93
N SER A 477 -13.77 9.92 -4.94
CA SER A 477 -13.86 10.35 -3.54
C SER A 477 -13.22 11.71 -3.28
N CYS A 478 -12.37 12.20 -4.18
CA CYS A 478 -11.79 13.54 -4.10
C CYS A 478 -12.77 14.65 -4.48
N ASP A 479 -13.93 14.30 -5.04
CA ASP A 479 -14.90 15.25 -5.56
C ASP A 479 -16.07 15.42 -4.56
N PRO A 480 -16.32 16.64 -4.06
CA PRO A 480 -17.37 16.87 -3.06
C PRO A 480 -18.79 16.61 -3.61
N ILE A 481 -18.99 16.69 -4.92
CA ILE A 481 -20.26 16.39 -5.58
C ILE A 481 -20.29 14.90 -5.93
N ALA A 482 -19.33 14.43 -6.73
CA ALA A 482 -19.34 13.06 -7.27
C ALA A 482 -19.25 11.99 -6.17
N SER A 483 -18.61 12.27 -5.03
CA SER A 483 -18.59 11.36 -3.86
C SER A 483 -19.96 11.11 -3.24
N GLN A 484 -20.94 11.97 -3.52
CA GLN A 484 -22.33 11.84 -3.06
C GLN A 484 -23.26 11.26 -4.14
N LEU A 485 -22.77 11.05 -5.36
CA LEU A 485 -23.58 10.60 -6.50
C LEU A 485 -23.38 9.10 -6.79
N PRO A 486 -24.42 8.39 -7.25
CA PRO A 486 -24.27 7.04 -7.75
C PRO A 486 -23.60 7.08 -9.13
N ILE A 487 -22.27 6.90 -9.17
CA ILE A 487 -21.52 6.90 -10.43
C ILE A 487 -21.71 5.56 -11.14
N LEU A 488 -22.21 5.63 -12.38
CA LEU A 488 -22.37 4.45 -13.23
C LEU A 488 -21.00 3.85 -13.57
N ARG A 489 -20.93 2.52 -13.55
CA ARG A 489 -19.72 1.78 -13.93
C ARG A 489 -19.38 2.08 -15.39
N PRO A 490 -18.13 2.42 -15.70
CA PRO A 490 -17.83 2.87 -17.02
C PRO A 490 -17.70 1.71 -18.01
N TRP A 491 -17.90 2.00 -19.29
CA TRP A 491 -17.79 1.07 -20.42
C TRP A 491 -16.52 1.32 -21.20
N TYR A 492 -16.05 0.33 -21.95
CA TYR A 492 -14.84 0.42 -22.75
C TYR A 492 -15.04 -0.26 -24.11
N ASP A 493 -14.27 0.16 -25.12
CA ASP A 493 -14.21 -0.52 -26.41
C ASP A 493 -13.50 -1.88 -26.27
N PRO A 494 -14.13 -3.01 -26.69
CA PRO A 494 -13.54 -4.33 -26.54
C PRO A 494 -12.20 -4.53 -27.23
N HIS A 495 -11.98 -3.89 -28.39
CA HIS A 495 -10.74 -4.04 -29.17
C HIS A 495 -9.61 -3.24 -28.54
N GLN A 496 -9.85 -1.99 -28.12
CA GLN A 496 -8.85 -1.19 -27.41
C GLN A 496 -8.42 -1.86 -26.10
N MET A 497 -9.39 -2.33 -25.31
CA MET A 497 -9.11 -3.07 -24.07
C MET A 497 -8.31 -4.36 -24.35
N SER A 498 -8.59 -5.06 -25.45
CA SER A 498 -7.83 -6.26 -25.80
C SER A 498 -6.36 -5.97 -26.09
N THR A 499 -6.05 -4.82 -26.70
CA THR A 499 -4.67 -4.37 -26.97
C THR A 499 -3.97 -4.02 -25.67
N PHE A 500 -4.59 -3.18 -24.82
CA PHE A 500 -4.04 -2.81 -23.52
C PHE A 500 -3.69 -4.04 -22.66
N LEU A 501 -4.62 -5.01 -22.56
CA LEU A 501 -4.41 -6.23 -21.79
C LEU A 501 -3.29 -7.10 -22.35
N TYR A 502 -3.08 -7.08 -23.67
CA TYR A 502 -1.97 -7.78 -24.31
C TYR A 502 -0.64 -7.13 -23.95
N ASP A 503 -0.53 -5.80 -24.04
CA ASP A 503 0.71 -5.09 -23.71
C ASP A 503 1.06 -5.21 -22.22
N MET A 504 0.06 -5.15 -21.34
CA MET A 504 0.23 -5.43 -19.92
C MET A 504 0.72 -6.86 -19.68
N TYR A 505 0.15 -7.86 -20.36
CA TYR A 505 0.61 -9.25 -20.27
C TYR A 505 2.08 -9.38 -20.69
N GLN A 506 2.47 -8.76 -21.81
CA GLN A 506 3.87 -8.71 -22.26
C GLN A 506 4.77 -8.08 -21.20
N SER A 507 4.34 -6.98 -20.58
CA SER A 507 5.10 -6.29 -19.52
C SER A 507 5.29 -7.15 -18.27
N LEU A 508 4.25 -7.85 -17.81
CA LEU A 508 4.30 -8.74 -16.64
C LEU A 508 5.30 -9.88 -16.81
N PHE A 509 5.37 -10.45 -18.01
CA PHE A 509 6.17 -11.63 -18.32
C PHE A 509 7.43 -11.32 -19.14
N ALA A 510 7.77 -10.03 -19.32
CA ALA A 510 8.88 -9.57 -20.17
C ALA A 510 10.22 -10.22 -19.83
N LYS A 511 10.45 -10.54 -18.55
CA LYS A 511 11.70 -11.13 -18.03
C LYS A 511 11.88 -12.62 -18.35
N GLU A 512 10.84 -13.28 -18.85
CA GLU A 512 10.94 -14.65 -19.37
C GLU A 512 11.65 -14.70 -20.73
N SER A 513 11.81 -13.55 -21.40
CA SER A 513 12.63 -13.41 -22.60
C SER A 513 14.07 -13.05 -22.24
N SER A 514 15.02 -13.91 -22.61
CA SER A 514 16.46 -13.67 -22.41
C SER A 514 16.95 -12.40 -23.13
N ILE A 515 16.38 -12.07 -24.29
CA ILE A 515 16.71 -10.86 -25.07
C ILE A 515 16.34 -9.60 -24.27
N ASN A 516 15.13 -9.57 -23.71
CA ASN A 516 14.66 -8.43 -22.91
C ASN A 516 15.48 -8.25 -21.64
N PHE A 517 15.91 -9.35 -21.01
CA PHE A 517 16.75 -9.32 -19.83
C PHE A 517 18.14 -8.70 -20.10
N TRP A 518 18.84 -9.13 -21.15
CA TRP A 518 20.19 -8.65 -21.45
C TRP A 518 20.23 -7.20 -21.97
N ASN A 519 19.10 -6.68 -22.46
CA ASN A 519 18.98 -5.30 -22.93
C ASN A 519 18.73 -4.28 -21.80
N GLN A 520 18.66 -4.71 -20.54
CA GLN A 520 18.50 -3.81 -19.39
C GLN A 520 19.77 -3.01 -19.12
N ALA A 521 19.62 -1.80 -18.56
CA ALA A 521 20.74 -0.90 -18.32
C ALA A 521 21.72 -1.42 -17.24
N ASN A 522 21.26 -2.18 -16.25
CA ASN A 522 22.11 -2.86 -15.27
C ASN A 522 21.77 -4.36 -15.13
N PRO A 523 22.27 -5.21 -16.06
CA PRO A 523 21.91 -6.62 -16.10
C PRO A 523 22.46 -7.42 -14.91
N LEU A 524 23.54 -6.97 -14.25
CA LEU A 524 24.10 -7.67 -13.09
C LEU A 524 23.24 -7.52 -11.82
N ARG A 525 22.67 -6.34 -11.61
CA ARG A 525 21.72 -6.10 -10.51
C ARG A 525 20.39 -6.81 -10.78
N ALA A 526 19.89 -6.72 -12.00
CA ALA A 526 18.69 -7.44 -12.44
C ALA A 526 18.88 -8.97 -12.32
N LEU A 527 20.08 -9.48 -12.59
CA LEU A 527 20.42 -10.89 -12.40
C LEU A 527 20.24 -11.31 -10.96
N GLY A 528 20.77 -10.56 -9.99
CA GLY A 528 20.67 -10.87 -8.56
C GLY A 528 19.29 -10.65 -7.93
N ALA A 529 18.35 -10.06 -8.68
CA ALA A 529 16.99 -9.80 -8.23
C ALA A 529 15.93 -10.54 -9.06
N SER A 530 16.32 -11.27 -10.11
CA SER A 530 15.36 -11.85 -11.06
C SER A 530 14.42 -12.88 -10.42
N ASN A 531 14.88 -13.64 -9.42
CA ASN A 531 14.01 -14.49 -8.60
C ASN A 531 13.05 -13.67 -7.74
N LEU A 532 13.56 -12.62 -7.11
CA LEU A 532 12.79 -11.74 -6.24
C LEU A 532 11.71 -10.97 -6.97
N MET A 533 11.86 -10.74 -8.28
CA MET A 533 10.86 -10.01 -9.09
C MET A 533 9.89 -10.93 -9.85
N ALA A 534 9.98 -12.24 -9.69
CA ALA A 534 9.10 -13.21 -10.35
C ALA A 534 7.80 -13.41 -9.55
N HIS A 535 6.98 -12.37 -9.38
CA HIS A 535 5.80 -12.41 -8.51
C HIS A 535 4.51 -12.90 -9.17
N TYR A 536 4.44 -12.91 -10.51
CA TYR A 536 3.17 -13.07 -11.22
C TYR A 536 3.05 -14.44 -11.89
N THR A 537 1.89 -15.09 -11.71
CA THR A 537 1.49 -16.30 -12.45
C THR A 537 0.41 -15.96 -13.48
N ARG A 538 0.08 -16.93 -14.35
CA ARG A 538 -1.04 -16.76 -15.29
C ARG A 538 -2.37 -16.71 -14.54
N GLU A 539 -2.49 -17.40 -13.42
CA GLU A 539 -3.63 -17.25 -12.51
C GLU A 539 -3.74 -15.84 -11.95
N ALA A 540 -2.64 -15.20 -11.55
CA ALA A 540 -2.66 -13.82 -11.04
C ALA A 540 -3.21 -12.85 -12.10
N PHE A 541 -2.78 -12.98 -13.35
CA PHE A 541 -3.33 -12.22 -14.47
C PHE A 541 -4.82 -12.53 -14.71
N VAL A 542 -5.25 -13.80 -14.64
CA VAL A 542 -6.67 -14.16 -14.74
C VAL A 542 -7.50 -13.57 -13.59
N LEU A 543 -6.97 -13.51 -12.37
CA LEU A 543 -7.64 -12.86 -11.25
C LEU A 543 -7.75 -11.35 -11.43
N PHE A 544 -6.73 -10.72 -12.04
CA PHE A 544 -6.82 -9.33 -12.48
C PHE A 544 -7.97 -9.15 -13.49
N LEU A 545 -8.02 -9.97 -14.56
CA LEU A 545 -9.13 -9.96 -15.53
C LEU A 545 -10.50 -10.17 -14.87
N LYS A 546 -10.56 -11.04 -13.85
CA LYS A 546 -11.78 -11.24 -13.07
C LYS A 546 -12.23 -9.97 -12.37
N ILE A 547 -11.33 -9.19 -11.80
CA ILE A 547 -11.66 -7.89 -11.19
C ILE A 547 -12.20 -6.92 -12.23
N ILE A 548 -11.58 -6.85 -13.42
CA ILE A 548 -12.09 -6.01 -14.52
C ILE A 548 -13.54 -6.40 -14.85
N LYS A 549 -13.80 -7.70 -15.06
CA LYS A 549 -15.15 -8.20 -15.39
C LYS A 549 -16.15 -7.93 -14.25
N ASP A 550 -15.77 -8.25 -13.01
CA ASP A 550 -16.63 -8.08 -11.83
C ASP A 550 -16.98 -6.61 -11.59
N ARG A 551 -16.02 -5.69 -11.83
CA ARG A 551 -16.17 -4.27 -11.56
C ARG A 551 -16.82 -3.50 -12.69
N LEU A 552 -16.34 -3.67 -13.93
CA LEU A 552 -16.86 -2.94 -15.10
C LEU A 552 -18.16 -3.55 -15.65
N GLN A 553 -18.43 -4.84 -15.39
CA GLN A 553 -19.62 -5.55 -15.87
C GLN A 553 -19.92 -5.31 -17.36
N PRO A 554 -18.97 -5.64 -18.25
CA PRO A 554 -19.24 -5.65 -19.69
C PRO A 554 -20.35 -6.66 -20.03
N THR A 555 -21.00 -6.49 -21.18
CA THR A 555 -21.89 -7.53 -21.73
C THR A 555 -21.07 -8.78 -22.05
N ASP A 556 -21.70 -9.96 -22.04
CA ASP A 556 -21.00 -11.22 -22.34
C ASP A 556 -20.34 -11.20 -23.74
N ASP A 557 -20.98 -10.56 -24.71
CA ASP A 557 -20.46 -10.37 -26.07
C ASP A 557 -19.24 -9.43 -26.12
N ALA A 558 -19.30 -8.29 -25.42
CA ALA A 558 -18.18 -7.38 -25.31
C ALA A 558 -16.98 -8.03 -24.61
N TRP A 559 -17.24 -8.76 -23.52
CA TRP A 559 -16.20 -9.51 -22.80
C TRP A 559 -15.56 -10.60 -23.67
N ARG A 560 -16.40 -11.37 -24.38
CA ARG A 560 -15.93 -12.38 -25.34
C ARG A 560 -15.01 -11.75 -26.39
N THR A 561 -15.45 -10.66 -27.01
CA THR A 561 -14.67 -9.92 -28.01
C THR A 561 -13.33 -9.44 -27.46
N THR A 562 -13.29 -8.93 -26.22
CA THR A 562 -12.04 -8.53 -25.56
C THR A 562 -11.06 -9.68 -25.40
N ILE A 563 -11.52 -10.82 -24.87
CA ILE A 563 -10.65 -11.98 -24.62
C ILE A 563 -10.24 -12.67 -25.92
N GLU A 564 -11.12 -12.73 -26.92
CA GLU A 564 -10.77 -13.22 -28.27
C GLU A 564 -9.73 -12.34 -28.95
N GLY A 565 -9.90 -11.02 -28.93
CA GLY A 565 -8.90 -10.08 -29.46
C GLY A 565 -7.54 -10.22 -28.79
N PHE A 566 -7.51 -10.35 -27.46
CA PHE A 566 -6.29 -10.59 -26.69
C PHE A 566 -5.63 -11.92 -27.12
N ASN A 567 -6.40 -13.00 -27.22
CA ASN A 567 -5.89 -14.30 -27.63
C ASN A 567 -5.35 -14.30 -29.06
N LEU A 568 -6.04 -13.64 -30.00
CA LEU A 568 -5.59 -13.52 -31.39
C LEU A 568 -4.22 -12.82 -31.46
N ARG A 569 -4.01 -11.76 -30.68
CA ARG A 569 -2.71 -11.07 -30.59
C ARG A 569 -1.63 -12.00 -30.03
N LEU A 570 -1.92 -12.70 -28.94
CA LEU A 570 -1.01 -13.66 -28.32
C LEU A 570 -0.64 -14.83 -29.26
N LEU A 571 -1.58 -15.32 -30.08
CA LEU A 571 -1.32 -16.39 -31.04
C LEU A 571 -0.64 -15.90 -32.33
N SER A 572 -0.81 -14.63 -32.70
CA SER A 572 -0.15 -14.07 -33.90
C SER A 572 1.37 -14.00 -33.76
N THR A 573 1.89 -13.92 -32.53
CA THR A 573 3.32 -13.93 -32.22
C THR A 573 3.91 -15.34 -32.12
N TRP A 574 3.10 -16.39 -32.30
CA TRP A 574 3.51 -17.79 -32.19
C TRP A 574 4.58 -18.19 -33.23
N SER A 575 4.64 -17.49 -34.36
CA SER A 575 5.69 -17.66 -35.38
C SER A 575 7.11 -17.29 -34.90
N LYS A 576 7.25 -16.66 -33.72
CA LYS A 576 8.53 -16.16 -33.17
C LYS A 576 9.17 -17.03 -32.07
N MET A 577 8.65 -18.23 -31.77
CA MET A 577 9.20 -19.14 -30.73
C MET A 577 9.45 -18.43 -29.36
N ASN A 578 8.47 -17.67 -28.87
CA ASN A 578 8.54 -17.06 -27.53
C ASN A 578 8.15 -18.06 -26.42
N MET A 579 8.78 -17.98 -25.24
CA MET A 579 8.46 -18.79 -24.06
C MET A 579 6.97 -18.74 -23.66
N GLU A 580 6.30 -17.63 -23.97
CA GLU A 580 4.90 -17.36 -23.64
C GLU A 580 3.93 -18.39 -24.21
N THR A 581 4.24 -18.99 -25.36
CA THR A 581 3.36 -19.98 -25.99
C THR A 581 3.31 -21.28 -25.20
N MET A 582 4.34 -21.58 -24.39
CA MET A 582 4.33 -22.74 -23.51
C MET A 582 3.41 -22.57 -22.30
N HIS A 583 3.10 -21.33 -21.91
CA HIS A 583 2.17 -21.02 -20.81
C HIS A 583 0.72 -20.85 -21.29
N TYR A 584 0.45 -20.97 -22.59
CA TYR A 584 -0.88 -20.71 -23.16
C TYR A 584 -1.96 -21.64 -22.56
N GLN A 585 -1.64 -22.92 -22.34
CA GLN A 585 -2.58 -23.88 -21.76
C GLN A 585 -2.87 -23.60 -20.27
N ASP A 586 -1.89 -23.07 -19.52
CA ASP A 586 -2.06 -22.61 -18.14
C ASP A 586 -3.03 -21.41 -18.10
N LEU A 587 -2.81 -20.43 -18.99
CA LEU A 587 -3.68 -19.25 -19.13
C LEU A 587 -5.12 -19.64 -19.51
N CYS A 588 -5.32 -20.45 -20.55
CA CYS A 588 -6.64 -20.92 -20.95
C CYS A 588 -7.32 -21.75 -19.86
N GLY A 589 -6.55 -22.60 -19.17
CA GLY A 589 -7.03 -23.38 -18.03
C GLY A 589 -7.61 -22.50 -16.94
N HIS A 590 -6.89 -21.45 -16.54
CA HIS A 590 -7.35 -20.51 -15.53
C HIS A 590 -8.54 -19.65 -16.00
N LEU A 591 -8.55 -19.19 -17.26
CA LEU A 591 -9.70 -18.46 -17.83
C LEU A 591 -11.00 -19.29 -17.73
N ALA A 592 -10.93 -20.59 -18.04
CA ALA A 592 -12.05 -21.51 -17.91
C ALA A 592 -12.39 -21.78 -16.44
N ARG A 593 -11.38 -22.01 -15.59
CA ARG A 593 -11.54 -22.31 -14.16
C ARG A 593 -12.32 -21.24 -13.40
N TYR A 594 -12.06 -19.97 -13.72
CA TYR A 594 -12.72 -18.81 -13.11
C TYR A 594 -13.97 -18.33 -13.88
N GLY A 595 -14.42 -19.06 -14.90
CA GLY A 595 -15.63 -18.74 -15.67
C GLY A 595 -15.52 -17.44 -16.47
N LEU A 596 -14.30 -17.02 -16.84
CA LEU A 596 -14.09 -15.80 -17.61
C LEU A 596 -14.24 -16.05 -19.10
N TYR A 597 -13.66 -17.13 -19.61
CA TYR A 597 -13.69 -17.44 -21.04
C TYR A 597 -13.41 -18.92 -21.29
N ARG A 598 -14.11 -19.51 -22.25
CA ARG A 598 -13.91 -20.88 -22.72
C ARG A 598 -13.42 -20.81 -24.16
N GLY A 599 -12.11 -20.97 -24.36
CA GLY A 599 -11.48 -20.83 -25.69
C GLY A 599 -11.67 -22.03 -26.61
N LEU A 600 -11.23 -21.86 -27.87
CA LEU A 600 -11.25 -22.89 -28.92
C LEU A 600 -10.59 -24.21 -28.50
N SER A 601 -9.57 -24.16 -27.64
CA SER A 601 -8.92 -25.37 -27.11
C SER A 601 -9.93 -26.31 -26.43
N PHE A 602 -10.96 -25.78 -25.77
CA PHE A 602 -12.02 -26.56 -25.12
C PHE A 602 -13.17 -26.99 -26.06
N GLU A 603 -13.17 -26.58 -27.33
CA GLU A 603 -14.10 -27.12 -28.33
C GLU A 603 -13.72 -28.57 -28.69
N MET A 604 -12.41 -28.85 -28.75
CA MET A 604 -11.89 -30.21 -28.91
C MET A 604 -12.00 -30.97 -27.58
N LYS A 605 -13.09 -31.72 -27.42
CA LYS A 605 -13.28 -32.57 -26.22
C LYS A 605 -12.13 -33.58 -26.07
N ALA A 606 -11.76 -33.83 -24.82
CA ALA A 606 -10.85 -34.91 -24.48
C ALA A 606 -11.47 -36.26 -24.88
N GLN A 607 -10.65 -37.14 -25.44
CA GLN A 607 -11.08 -38.48 -25.84
C GLN A 607 -11.12 -39.39 -24.60
N LYS A 608 -12.09 -40.31 -24.53
CA LYS A 608 -12.16 -41.33 -23.45
C LYS A 608 -11.15 -42.46 -23.67
N ILE A 609 -9.86 -42.12 -23.65
CA ILE A 609 -8.74 -43.03 -23.82
C ILE A 609 -7.73 -42.84 -22.69
N GLY A 610 -6.79 -43.78 -22.54
CA GLY A 610 -5.73 -43.71 -21.52
C GLY A 610 -6.31 -43.50 -20.11
N PRO A 611 -5.92 -42.43 -19.38
CA PRO A 611 -6.38 -42.20 -18.02
C PRO A 611 -7.88 -41.89 -17.90
N PHE A 612 -8.54 -41.54 -19.02
CA PHE A 612 -9.97 -41.18 -19.04
C PHE A 612 -10.88 -42.32 -19.49
N ALA A 613 -10.33 -43.48 -19.87
CA ALA A 613 -11.10 -44.57 -20.48
C ALA A 613 -12.28 -45.05 -19.61
N SER A 614 -12.09 -45.07 -18.28
CA SER A 614 -13.12 -45.48 -17.32
C SER A 614 -14.04 -44.35 -16.85
N TRP A 615 -13.77 -43.09 -17.20
CA TRP A 615 -14.48 -41.94 -16.66
C TRP A 615 -15.90 -41.83 -17.24
N SER A 616 -16.86 -41.55 -16.35
CA SER A 616 -18.26 -41.32 -16.73
C SER A 616 -18.40 -40.09 -17.63
N THR A 617 -17.76 -38.98 -17.25
CA THR A 617 -17.66 -37.74 -18.02
C THR A 617 -16.25 -37.18 -17.84
N VAL A 618 -15.64 -36.71 -18.92
CA VAL A 618 -14.34 -36.02 -18.85
C VAL A 618 -14.60 -34.51 -18.76
N PRO A 619 -14.31 -33.86 -17.62
CA PRO A 619 -14.42 -32.41 -17.49
C PRO A 619 -13.41 -31.69 -18.40
N ASP A 620 -13.67 -30.40 -18.67
CA ASP A 620 -12.75 -29.54 -19.42
C ASP A 620 -11.40 -29.38 -18.69
N LEU A 621 -11.42 -29.40 -17.35
CA LEU A 621 -10.24 -29.25 -16.51
C LEU A 621 -9.99 -30.51 -15.68
N ILE A 622 -8.72 -30.83 -15.50
CA ILE A 622 -8.26 -31.88 -14.60
C ILE A 622 -7.28 -31.29 -13.60
N ARG A 623 -7.16 -31.97 -12.46
CA ARG A 623 -6.11 -31.72 -11.49
C ARG A 623 -5.09 -32.85 -11.57
N ILE A 624 -3.84 -32.47 -11.75
CA ILE A 624 -2.72 -33.39 -11.70
C ILE A 624 -2.14 -33.30 -10.29
N VAL A 625 -1.87 -34.47 -9.71
CA VAL A 625 -1.18 -34.63 -8.44
C VAL A 625 0.06 -35.47 -8.70
N LEU A 626 1.23 -34.86 -8.53
CA LEU A 626 2.54 -35.48 -8.70
C LEU A 626 3.14 -35.76 -7.33
N VAL A 627 3.49 -37.02 -7.07
CA VAL A 627 4.23 -37.45 -5.89
C VAL A 627 5.72 -37.42 -6.22
N VAL A 628 6.41 -36.41 -5.73
CA VAL A 628 7.86 -36.23 -5.89
C VAL A 628 8.58 -36.93 -4.72
N PRO A 629 9.35 -38.00 -4.97
CA PRO A 629 10.09 -38.69 -3.92
C PRO A 629 11.06 -37.74 -3.21
N ARG A 630 11.21 -37.89 -1.89
CA ARG A 630 12.05 -36.98 -1.09
C ARG A 630 13.49 -36.85 -1.62
N GLY A 631 14.06 -37.97 -2.10
CA GLY A 631 15.42 -37.98 -2.67
C GLY A 631 15.62 -37.07 -3.88
N ALA A 632 14.57 -36.76 -4.65
CA ALA A 632 14.64 -35.87 -5.81
C ALA A 632 14.94 -34.42 -5.42
N LEU A 633 14.64 -34.03 -4.18
CA LEU A 633 14.90 -32.68 -3.68
C LEU A 633 16.32 -32.51 -3.11
N SER A 634 17.08 -33.60 -2.99
CA SER A 634 18.38 -33.63 -2.33
C SER A 634 19.38 -32.62 -2.90
N VAL A 635 19.34 -32.33 -4.20
CA VAL A 635 20.23 -31.34 -4.84
C VAL A 635 20.03 -29.95 -4.24
N LEU A 636 18.79 -29.56 -3.96
CA LEU A 636 18.46 -28.28 -3.34
C LEU A 636 18.68 -28.32 -1.82
N GLU A 637 18.29 -29.42 -1.16
CA GLU A 637 18.40 -29.56 0.30
C GLU A 637 19.84 -29.67 0.82
N SER A 638 20.73 -30.33 0.06
CA SER A 638 22.15 -30.50 0.43
C SER A 638 23.03 -29.31 0.06
N SER A 639 22.52 -28.39 -0.76
CA SER A 639 23.25 -27.20 -1.20
C SER A 639 23.15 -26.09 -0.17
N LYS A 640 24.17 -25.22 -0.11
CA LYS A 640 24.11 -24.02 0.74
C LYS A 640 23.01 -23.08 0.24
N PRO A 641 22.24 -22.42 1.13
CA PRO A 641 21.21 -21.46 0.72
C PRO A 641 21.70 -20.38 -0.24
N GLU A 642 22.94 -19.90 -0.08
CA GLU A 642 23.56 -18.90 -0.95
C GLU A 642 23.87 -19.43 -2.37
N GLU A 643 23.99 -20.75 -2.53
CA GLU A 643 24.20 -21.40 -3.83
C GLU A 643 22.89 -21.74 -4.54
N VAL A 644 21.77 -21.81 -3.82
CA VAL A 644 20.45 -22.10 -4.39
C VAL A 644 19.67 -20.82 -4.68
N GLY A 645 19.80 -19.81 -3.82
CA GLY A 645 18.91 -18.64 -3.84
C GLY A 645 17.49 -19.04 -3.47
N THR A 646 16.48 -18.27 -3.86
CA THR A 646 15.06 -18.60 -3.62
C THR A 646 14.35 -18.76 -4.96
N PRO A 647 14.64 -19.82 -5.74
CA PRO A 647 14.14 -19.93 -7.10
C PRO A 647 12.64 -20.26 -7.13
N PRO A 648 11.88 -19.73 -8.11
CA PRO A 648 10.51 -20.15 -8.35
C PRO A 648 10.48 -21.57 -8.93
N LEU A 649 9.42 -22.31 -8.63
CA LEU A 649 9.18 -23.68 -9.02
C LEU A 649 7.93 -23.76 -9.89
N LEU A 650 7.94 -24.66 -10.86
CA LEU A 650 6.81 -24.90 -11.75
C LEU A 650 6.65 -26.40 -12.04
N CYS A 651 5.49 -26.73 -12.61
CA CYS A 651 5.25 -28.03 -13.21
C CYS A 651 5.11 -27.90 -14.72
N ASP A 652 5.44 -28.96 -15.45
CA ASP A 652 5.21 -29.00 -16.88
C ASP A 652 4.76 -30.39 -17.36
N ILE A 653 4.06 -30.39 -18.49
CA ILE A 653 3.66 -31.60 -19.20
C ILE A 653 4.37 -31.58 -20.54
N THR A 654 5.31 -32.51 -20.69
CA THR A 654 6.18 -32.60 -21.86
C THR A 654 5.93 -33.89 -22.62
N GLY A 655 6.05 -33.77 -23.93
CA GLY A 655 5.92 -34.84 -24.90
C GLY A 655 7.09 -34.86 -25.87
N VAL A 656 6.98 -35.66 -26.93
CA VAL A 656 7.98 -35.63 -28.03
C VAL A 656 7.87 -34.34 -28.83
N ARG A 657 6.65 -33.81 -28.99
CA ARG A 657 6.38 -32.62 -29.82
C ARG A 657 5.70 -31.47 -29.08
N CYS A 658 5.39 -31.61 -27.79
CA CYS A 658 4.71 -30.58 -27.01
C CYS A 658 5.41 -30.33 -25.66
N SER A 659 5.35 -29.08 -25.19
CA SER A 659 5.77 -28.68 -23.85
C SER A 659 4.82 -27.60 -23.34
N ASN A 660 4.24 -27.82 -22.16
CA ASN A 660 3.27 -26.91 -21.55
C ASN A 660 3.63 -26.66 -20.09
N LEU A 661 3.82 -25.40 -19.71
CA LEU A 661 4.31 -24.95 -18.41
C LEU A 661 3.17 -24.42 -17.54
N PHE A 662 3.13 -24.84 -16.28
CA PHE A 662 2.11 -24.48 -15.29
C PHE A 662 2.74 -23.84 -14.07
N THR A 663 2.35 -22.60 -13.78
CA THR A 663 2.99 -21.77 -12.73
C THR A 663 2.18 -21.69 -11.43
N SER A 664 0.88 -21.98 -11.50
CA SER A 664 -0.03 -21.98 -10.36
C SER A 664 0.01 -23.33 -9.64
N VAL A 665 1.13 -23.58 -8.97
CA VAL A 665 1.43 -24.85 -8.33
C VAL A 665 1.17 -24.74 -6.82
N HIS A 666 0.56 -25.78 -6.26
CA HIS A 666 0.45 -25.98 -4.83
C HIS A 666 1.28 -27.18 -4.41
N ALA A 667 1.99 -27.10 -3.29
CA ALA A 667 2.81 -28.19 -2.80
C ALA A 667 2.74 -28.30 -1.29
N ALA A 668 2.85 -29.53 -0.78
CA ALA A 668 2.99 -29.84 0.64
C ALA A 668 3.66 -31.21 0.84
N PHE A 669 4.39 -31.39 1.93
CA PHE A 669 5.00 -32.68 2.27
C PHE A 669 3.96 -33.61 2.85
N GLY A 670 3.93 -34.86 2.40
CA GLY A 670 2.93 -35.82 2.85
C GLY A 670 2.72 -37.01 1.91
N ARG A 671 1.53 -37.61 2.00
CA ARG A 671 1.13 -38.76 1.19
C ARG A 671 -0.14 -38.44 0.40
N ALA A 672 -0.14 -38.83 -0.87
CA ALA A 672 -1.33 -38.85 -1.72
C ALA A 672 -1.96 -40.25 -1.61
N ILE A 673 -3.17 -40.33 -1.06
CA ILE A 673 -3.90 -41.59 -0.91
C ILE A 673 -5.05 -41.60 -1.91
N SER A 674 -4.95 -42.47 -2.91
CA SER A 674 -6.02 -42.66 -3.89
C SER A 674 -7.23 -43.33 -3.26
N PHE A 675 -8.42 -42.80 -3.54
CA PHE A 675 -9.70 -43.38 -3.16
C PHE A 675 -10.76 -43.06 -4.24
N GLY A 676 -11.99 -43.55 -4.09
CA GLY A 676 -13.04 -43.42 -5.10
C GLY A 676 -13.07 -44.59 -6.09
N THR A 677 -13.64 -44.38 -7.27
CA THR A 677 -13.81 -45.42 -8.30
C THR A 677 -13.03 -45.08 -9.56
N PRO A 678 -12.71 -46.05 -10.45
CA PRO A 678 -12.10 -45.74 -11.75
C PRO A 678 -12.90 -44.75 -12.60
N ALA A 679 -14.23 -44.66 -12.39
CA ALA A 679 -15.11 -43.73 -13.08
C ALA A 679 -15.14 -42.32 -12.49
N ASN A 680 -14.68 -42.17 -11.24
CA ASN A 680 -14.58 -40.91 -10.50
C ASN A 680 -13.42 -41.01 -9.49
N PRO A 681 -12.17 -40.87 -9.95
CA PRO A 681 -10.99 -41.00 -9.08
C PRO A 681 -10.90 -39.81 -8.13
N GLN A 682 -10.40 -40.06 -6.92
CA GLN A 682 -10.18 -39.04 -5.89
C GLN A 682 -8.84 -39.28 -5.20
N VAL A 683 -8.22 -38.22 -4.67
CA VAL A 683 -7.04 -38.33 -3.80
C VAL A 683 -7.28 -37.55 -2.53
N ARG A 684 -6.98 -38.19 -1.40
CA ARG A 684 -6.93 -37.54 -0.09
C ARG A 684 -5.47 -37.28 0.23
N PHE A 685 -5.18 -36.05 0.61
CA PHE A 685 -3.85 -35.69 1.06
C PHE A 685 -3.71 -35.88 2.57
N GLU A 686 -2.61 -36.49 3.01
CA GLU A 686 -2.20 -36.55 4.42
C GLU A 686 -0.89 -35.80 4.60
N GLU A 687 -0.94 -34.65 5.28
CA GLU A 687 0.24 -33.81 5.54
C GLU A 687 1.23 -34.51 6.48
N ASP A 688 2.52 -34.42 6.14
CA ASP A 688 3.61 -34.68 7.07
C ASP A 688 3.77 -33.47 7.98
N LEU A 689 3.24 -33.57 9.21
CA LEU A 689 3.32 -32.51 10.21
C LEU A 689 4.77 -32.15 10.60
N LYS A 690 5.75 -33.01 10.31
CA LYS A 690 7.18 -32.69 10.50
C LYS A 690 7.75 -31.86 9.35
N GLY A 691 7.02 -31.73 8.23
CA GLY A 691 7.32 -30.87 7.09
C GLY A 691 8.75 -31.05 6.58
N TRP A 692 9.54 -29.98 6.62
CA TRP A 692 10.93 -29.95 6.19
C TRP A 692 11.85 -30.94 6.95
N LYS A 693 11.55 -31.21 8.22
CA LYS A 693 12.27 -32.19 9.07
C LYS A 693 11.68 -33.61 8.94
N GLY A 694 10.61 -33.76 8.17
CA GLY A 694 9.95 -35.04 7.87
C GLY A 694 10.74 -35.87 6.86
N LYS A 695 10.16 -37.02 6.49
CA LYS A 695 10.73 -37.95 5.49
C LYS A 695 9.77 -38.25 4.34
N SER A 696 8.56 -37.70 4.38
CA SER A 696 7.54 -37.97 3.38
C SER A 696 7.90 -37.35 2.03
N SER A 697 7.32 -37.90 0.97
CA SER A 697 7.38 -37.31 -0.38
C SER A 697 6.78 -35.90 -0.39
N LEU A 698 7.17 -35.11 -1.39
CA LEU A 698 6.49 -33.86 -1.70
C LEU A 698 5.34 -34.15 -2.65
N VAL A 699 4.13 -33.74 -2.30
CA VAL A 699 2.98 -33.83 -3.22
C VAL A 699 2.75 -32.46 -3.82
N VAL A 700 2.75 -32.42 -5.14
CA VAL A 700 2.62 -31.22 -5.95
C VAL A 700 1.33 -31.32 -6.76
N SER A 701 0.54 -30.24 -6.82
CA SER A 701 -0.72 -30.20 -7.54
C SER A 701 -0.87 -28.94 -8.37
N PHE A 702 -1.40 -29.10 -9.58
CA PHE A 702 -1.74 -28.02 -10.49
C PHE A 702 -2.92 -28.42 -11.38
N THR A 703 -3.56 -27.45 -12.01
CA THR A 703 -4.69 -27.66 -12.91
C THR A 703 -4.23 -27.59 -14.36
N ALA A 704 -4.76 -28.48 -15.20
CA ALA A 704 -4.47 -28.51 -16.64
C ALA A 704 -5.77 -28.77 -17.44
N PRO A 705 -5.85 -28.30 -18.70
CA PRO A 705 -6.89 -28.72 -19.65
C PRO A 705 -6.84 -30.23 -19.91
N SER A 706 -8.00 -30.90 -19.93
CA SER A 706 -8.08 -32.36 -20.12
C SER A 706 -7.70 -32.80 -21.53
N ASN A 707 -8.03 -32.00 -22.55
CA ASN A 707 -7.72 -32.25 -23.95
C ASN A 707 -6.20 -32.36 -24.22
N LEU A 708 -5.36 -31.70 -23.43
CA LEU A 708 -3.90 -31.73 -23.52
C LEU A 708 -3.36 -33.16 -23.39
N ILE A 709 -4.04 -33.99 -22.60
CA ILE A 709 -3.64 -35.36 -22.31
C ILE A 709 -3.90 -36.31 -23.49
N THR A 710 -4.90 -36.05 -24.33
CA THR A 710 -5.33 -36.99 -25.37
C THR A 710 -5.16 -36.50 -26.79
N ASN A 711 -5.11 -35.17 -27.01
CA ASN A 711 -5.28 -34.61 -28.35
C ASN A 711 -3.99 -34.01 -28.94
N LEU A 712 -2.99 -33.65 -28.13
CA LEU A 712 -1.72 -33.08 -28.65
C LEU A 712 -0.77 -34.15 -29.16
N GLU A 713 -0.63 -35.25 -28.42
CA GLU A 713 0.16 -36.42 -28.80
C GLU A 713 -0.33 -37.67 -28.05
N PRO A 714 0.13 -38.88 -28.46
CA PRO A 714 -0.24 -40.10 -27.74
C PRO A 714 0.13 -40.01 -26.25
N TYR A 715 -0.84 -40.28 -25.37
CA TYR A 715 -0.70 -40.15 -23.92
C TYR A 715 0.44 -40.97 -23.31
N GLN A 716 0.92 -42.01 -24.01
CA GLN A 716 2.07 -42.83 -23.61
C GLN A 716 3.40 -42.07 -23.66
N ASN A 717 3.49 -41.03 -24.50
CA ASN A 717 4.70 -40.23 -24.65
C ASN A 717 4.78 -39.11 -23.60
N LEU A 718 3.63 -38.73 -23.03
CA LEU A 718 3.52 -37.64 -22.07
C LEU A 718 4.19 -37.97 -20.73
N THR A 719 4.86 -36.95 -20.20
CA THR A 719 5.61 -37.00 -18.94
C THR A 719 5.27 -35.74 -18.14
N VAL A 720 5.07 -35.90 -16.83
CA VAL A 720 4.83 -34.80 -15.90
C VAL A 720 6.12 -34.53 -15.15
N ASN A 721 6.59 -33.28 -15.14
CA ASN A 721 7.83 -32.93 -14.45
C ASN A 721 7.62 -31.80 -13.44
N PHE A 722 8.54 -31.75 -12.48
CA PHE A 722 8.69 -30.70 -11.49
C PHE A 722 10.06 -30.06 -11.66
N ARG A 723 10.09 -28.75 -11.87
CA ARG A 723 11.29 -28.03 -12.31
C ARG A 723 11.45 -26.70 -11.58
N VAL A 724 12.68 -26.21 -11.58
CA VAL A 724 12.96 -24.81 -11.25
C VAL A 724 12.62 -23.95 -12.47
N GLN A 725 11.86 -22.88 -12.28
CA GLN A 725 11.54 -21.93 -13.35
C GLN A 725 12.82 -21.29 -13.88
N ASN A 726 12.91 -21.16 -15.20
CA ASN A 726 14.04 -20.55 -15.89
C ASN A 726 14.06 -19.04 -15.65
N THR A 727 14.66 -18.62 -14.54
CA THR A 727 15.08 -17.23 -14.31
C THR A 727 16.57 -17.10 -14.59
N PRO A 728 17.06 -15.90 -14.97
CA PRO A 728 18.49 -15.66 -15.15
C PRO A 728 19.33 -16.06 -13.93
N GLU A 729 18.87 -15.77 -12.72
CA GLU A 729 19.55 -16.17 -11.48
C GLU A 729 19.56 -17.68 -11.28
N ALA A 730 18.40 -18.34 -11.39
CA ALA A 730 18.30 -19.78 -11.22
C ALA A 730 19.16 -20.52 -12.24
N CYS A 731 19.18 -20.08 -13.50
CA CYS A 731 20.04 -20.63 -14.54
C CYS A 731 21.53 -20.54 -14.17
N LYS A 732 21.99 -19.36 -13.73
CA LYS A 732 23.38 -19.16 -13.32
C LYS A 732 23.77 -20.07 -12.14
N MET A 733 22.87 -20.23 -11.18
CA MET A 733 23.15 -20.93 -9.93
C MET A 733 22.98 -22.46 -10.04
N LEU A 734 22.01 -22.94 -10.83
CA LEU A 734 21.54 -24.32 -10.76
C LEU A 734 21.75 -25.14 -12.04
N ILE A 735 22.05 -24.56 -13.22
CA ILE A 735 22.30 -25.36 -14.44
C ILE A 735 23.43 -26.37 -14.23
N LYS A 736 24.49 -25.99 -13.51
CA LYS A 736 25.61 -26.90 -13.20
C LYS A 736 25.19 -28.10 -12.33
N LYS A 737 24.08 -27.98 -11.59
CA LYS A 737 23.59 -29.00 -10.65
C LYS A 737 22.42 -29.81 -11.22
N LEU A 738 21.50 -29.17 -11.95
CA LEU A 738 20.25 -29.75 -12.45
C LEU A 738 20.20 -29.91 -13.98
N GLY A 739 21.23 -29.48 -14.70
CA GLY A 739 21.25 -29.44 -16.16
C GLY A 739 20.48 -28.25 -16.75
N ILE A 740 20.48 -28.15 -18.08
CA ILE A 740 19.85 -27.03 -18.84
C ILE A 740 18.33 -27.01 -18.62
N GLU A 741 17.72 -28.17 -18.44
CA GLU A 741 16.27 -28.31 -18.19
C GLU A 741 15.84 -27.91 -16.78
N LEU A 742 16.79 -27.68 -15.85
CA LEU A 742 16.53 -27.34 -14.45
C LEU A 742 15.53 -28.29 -13.75
N GLN A 743 15.57 -29.57 -14.12
CA GLN A 743 14.59 -30.57 -13.71
C GLN A 743 14.93 -31.15 -12.34
N LEU A 744 13.96 -31.13 -11.42
CA LEU A 744 14.07 -31.78 -10.11
C LEU A 744 13.55 -33.21 -10.16
N PHE A 745 12.41 -33.43 -10.83
CA PHE A 745 11.78 -34.74 -10.89
C PHE A 745 10.92 -34.89 -12.16
N SER A 746 10.74 -36.13 -12.61
CA SER A 746 9.96 -36.47 -13.81
C SER A 746 9.34 -37.86 -13.65
N ALA A 747 8.07 -38.00 -14.04
CA ALA A 747 7.35 -39.27 -14.03
C ALA A 747 6.48 -39.40 -15.29
N LYS A 748 6.36 -40.64 -15.80
CA LYS A 748 5.45 -40.92 -16.93
C LYS A 748 4.01 -40.64 -16.51
N LEU A 749 3.23 -40.06 -17.42
CA LEU A 749 1.84 -39.67 -17.14
C LEU A 749 0.99 -40.84 -16.61
N MET A 750 1.24 -42.05 -17.11
CA MET A 750 0.50 -43.28 -16.75
C MET A 750 1.06 -44.00 -15.52
N ASP A 751 2.08 -43.47 -14.84
CA ASP A 751 2.58 -44.03 -13.59
C ASP A 751 1.61 -43.71 -12.43
N SER A 752 0.63 -44.59 -12.24
CA SER A 752 -0.42 -44.41 -11.22
C SER A 752 0.10 -44.37 -9.76
N SER A 753 1.37 -44.72 -9.53
CA SER A 753 1.98 -44.63 -8.20
C SER A 753 2.54 -43.23 -7.90
N LEU A 754 2.84 -42.45 -8.93
CA LEU A 754 3.48 -41.14 -8.83
C LEU A 754 2.64 -40.00 -9.43
N VAL A 755 1.73 -40.31 -10.35
CA VAL A 755 0.88 -39.34 -11.04
C VAL A 755 -0.57 -39.75 -10.88
N HIS A 756 -1.36 -38.89 -10.24
CA HIS A 756 -2.81 -39.03 -10.15
C HIS A 756 -3.50 -37.94 -10.94
N ILE A 757 -4.47 -38.34 -11.76
CA ILE A 757 -5.27 -37.43 -12.59
C ILE A 757 -6.70 -37.45 -12.05
N LEU A 758 -7.20 -36.27 -11.70
CA LEU A 758 -8.47 -36.09 -11.02
C LEU A 758 -9.39 -35.16 -11.82
N PRO A 759 -10.71 -35.38 -11.80
CA PRO A 759 -11.65 -34.42 -12.36
C PRO A 759 -11.61 -33.11 -11.57
N GLU A 760 -11.43 -31.98 -12.25
CA GLU A 760 -11.53 -30.64 -11.64
C GLU A 760 -12.80 -29.98 -12.17
N SER A 761 -13.74 -29.67 -11.27
CA SER A 761 -14.90 -28.86 -11.66
C SER A 761 -14.48 -27.38 -11.72
N PRO A 762 -15.00 -26.60 -12.68
CA PRO A 762 -14.88 -25.15 -12.62
C PRO A 762 -15.36 -24.65 -11.25
N LEU A 763 -14.67 -23.66 -10.70
CA LEU A 763 -15.16 -23.03 -9.48
C LEU A 763 -16.55 -22.48 -9.79
N PRO A 764 -17.55 -22.65 -8.91
CA PRO A 764 -18.89 -22.19 -9.20
C PRO A 764 -18.79 -20.72 -9.61
N ALA A 765 -19.27 -20.40 -10.81
CA ALA A 765 -19.44 -19.04 -11.26
C ALA A 765 -20.53 -18.43 -10.39
N ARG A 766 -20.18 -18.10 -9.14
CA ARG A 766 -21.03 -17.34 -8.24
C ARG A 766 -21.00 -15.92 -8.79
N LEU A 767 -21.80 -15.74 -9.84
CA LEU A 767 -22.35 -14.46 -10.18
C LEU A 767 -22.90 -13.92 -8.87
N ARG A 768 -22.30 -12.81 -8.42
CA ARG A 768 -23.03 -11.89 -7.57
C ARG A 768 -24.36 -11.70 -8.30
N ASN A 769 -25.49 -12.05 -7.68
CA ASN A 769 -26.56 -11.07 -7.71
C ASN A 769 -26.02 -10.02 -6.75
N PRO A 770 -25.47 -8.88 -7.22
CA PRO A 770 -25.39 -7.77 -6.30
C PRO A 770 -26.85 -7.62 -5.88
N GLY A 771 -27.16 -7.87 -4.61
CA GLY A 771 -28.27 -7.14 -4.01
C GLY A 771 -28.06 -5.72 -4.51
N GLN A 772 -29.09 -5.19 -5.20
CA GLN A 772 -29.07 -3.82 -5.67
C GLN A 772 -28.43 -3.02 -4.53
N PRO A 773 -27.40 -2.18 -4.81
CA PRO A 773 -26.96 -1.25 -3.78
C PRO A 773 -28.25 -0.67 -3.19
N PRO A 774 -28.45 -0.75 -1.86
CA PRO A 774 -29.69 -0.28 -1.25
C PRO A 774 -29.96 1.06 -1.91
N PRO A 775 -31.15 1.28 -2.51
CA PRO A 775 -31.38 2.43 -3.37
C PRO A 775 -30.91 3.64 -2.57
N HIS A 776 -29.74 4.17 -2.92
CA HIS A 776 -29.26 5.37 -2.28
C HIS A 776 -30.35 6.36 -2.66
N PRO A 777 -30.98 7.04 -1.68
CA PRO A 777 -31.94 8.06 -2.00
C PRO A 777 -31.27 8.94 -3.05
N GLN A 778 -31.89 9.06 -4.23
CA GLN A 778 -31.40 10.00 -5.22
C GLN A 778 -31.16 11.30 -4.47
N PRO A 779 -29.92 11.83 -4.43
CA PRO A 779 -29.71 13.12 -3.81
C PRO A 779 -30.69 14.06 -4.50
N ALA A 780 -31.50 14.76 -3.69
CA ALA A 780 -32.58 15.63 -4.17
C ALA A 780 -32.09 16.72 -5.14
N ASP A 781 -30.77 16.87 -5.29
CA ASP A 781 -30.08 17.94 -6.01
C ASP A 781 -29.43 17.54 -7.35
N THR A 782 -29.47 16.27 -7.80
CA THR A 782 -28.93 15.95 -9.14
C THR A 782 -29.82 16.51 -10.25
N LEU A 783 -29.33 17.57 -10.90
CA LEU A 783 -29.99 18.17 -12.06
C LEU A 783 -29.98 17.17 -13.21
N THR A 784 -31.17 16.75 -13.65
CA THR A 784 -31.38 15.74 -14.71
C THR A 784 -32.47 16.19 -15.68
N GLN A 785 -32.46 17.47 -16.07
CA GLN A 785 -33.59 18.08 -16.76
C GLN A 785 -33.59 17.91 -18.29
N ILE A 786 -32.48 17.46 -18.90
CA ILE A 786 -32.34 17.40 -20.36
C ILE A 786 -32.76 16.01 -20.90
N GLY A 787 -32.31 14.94 -20.24
CA GLY A 787 -32.72 13.58 -20.58
C GLY A 787 -31.92 12.51 -19.85
N MET A 788 -31.84 11.32 -20.44
CA MET A 788 -31.17 10.16 -19.84
C MET A 788 -29.68 10.15 -20.19
N ALA A 789 -28.81 10.19 -19.18
CA ALA A 789 -27.37 10.04 -19.34
C ALA A 789 -26.96 8.56 -19.25
N ASP A 790 -26.13 8.13 -20.21
CA ASP A 790 -25.49 6.81 -20.22
C ASP A 790 -24.26 6.78 -19.31
N ARG A 791 -23.71 5.58 -19.09
CA ARG A 791 -22.41 5.41 -18.43
C ARG A 791 -21.26 6.02 -19.23
N ALA A 792 -20.21 6.46 -18.53
CA ALA A 792 -19.00 6.97 -19.15
C ALA A 792 -18.30 5.89 -19.99
N VAL A 793 -17.84 6.25 -21.19
CA VAL A 793 -17.08 5.41 -22.11
C VAL A 793 -15.61 5.80 -22.07
N LEU A 794 -14.73 4.84 -21.78
CA LEU A 794 -13.28 4.97 -21.86
C LEU A 794 -12.86 4.92 -23.33
N GLN A 795 -12.24 6.00 -23.81
CA GLN A 795 -11.60 6.02 -25.12
C GLN A 795 -10.09 6.05 -24.93
N PHE A 796 -9.42 4.99 -25.38
CA PHE A 796 -7.96 4.95 -25.34
C PHE A 796 -7.35 5.83 -26.42
N ASP A 797 -6.07 6.17 -26.27
CA ASP A 797 -5.25 6.75 -27.34
C ASP A 797 -4.98 5.76 -28.47
N GLU A 798 -4.27 6.21 -29.51
CA GLU A 798 -3.99 5.40 -30.71
C GLU A 798 -3.16 4.14 -30.37
N ASP A 799 -2.27 4.26 -29.38
CA ASP A 799 -1.40 3.17 -28.92
C ASP A 799 -2.09 2.24 -27.90
N CYS A 800 -3.31 2.57 -27.45
CA CYS A 800 -4.04 1.85 -26.40
C CYS A 800 -3.32 1.78 -25.05
N GLU A 801 -2.38 2.67 -24.77
CA GLU A 801 -1.61 2.70 -23.53
C GLU A 801 -2.30 3.55 -22.46
N GLN A 802 -3.10 4.54 -22.88
CA GLN A 802 -3.67 5.54 -21.98
C GLN A 802 -5.13 5.83 -22.32
N VAL A 803 -5.93 6.16 -21.32
CA VAL A 803 -7.25 6.76 -21.58
C VAL A 803 -7.05 8.22 -22.00
N SER A 804 -7.42 8.52 -23.24
CA SER A 804 -7.32 9.87 -23.81
C SER A 804 -8.53 10.72 -23.43
N THR A 805 -9.74 10.14 -23.50
CA THR A 805 -10.99 10.84 -23.16
C THR A 805 -12.02 9.91 -22.51
N LEU A 806 -12.89 10.52 -21.70
CA LEU A 806 -14.12 9.92 -21.18
C LEU A 806 -15.31 10.57 -21.88
N ALA A 807 -16.21 9.75 -22.42
CA ALA A 807 -17.40 10.24 -23.12
C ALA A 807 -18.69 9.84 -22.40
N ILE A 808 -19.59 10.79 -22.15
CA ILE A 808 -20.93 10.51 -21.65
C ILE A 808 -21.95 10.98 -22.70
N ARG A 809 -22.90 10.11 -23.04
CA ARG A 809 -24.01 10.41 -23.94
C ARG A 809 -25.25 10.75 -23.14
N ILE A 810 -25.93 11.83 -23.52
CA ILE A 810 -27.26 12.19 -23.07
C ILE A 810 -28.23 11.95 -24.23
N THR A 811 -29.18 11.05 -24.05
CA THR A 811 -30.35 10.93 -24.93
C THR A 811 -31.36 11.99 -24.51
N VAL A 812 -31.63 12.96 -25.38
CA VAL A 812 -32.49 14.12 -25.08
C VAL A 812 -33.95 13.71 -25.12
N THR A 813 -34.59 13.68 -23.96
CA THR A 813 -35.98 13.20 -23.80
C THR A 813 -36.93 14.24 -23.22
N ASP A 814 -36.45 15.29 -22.54
CA ASP A 814 -37.31 16.38 -22.08
C ASP A 814 -37.91 17.15 -23.26
N GLY A 815 -39.23 17.36 -23.25
CA GLY A 815 -39.93 17.98 -24.37
C GLY A 815 -39.42 19.38 -24.73
N LYS A 816 -39.07 20.20 -23.71
CA LYS A 816 -38.50 21.54 -23.96
C LYS A 816 -37.07 21.43 -24.48
N SER A 817 -36.25 20.53 -23.94
CA SER A 817 -34.92 20.24 -24.47
C SER A 817 -34.98 19.72 -25.91
N VAL A 818 -35.94 18.88 -26.28
CA VAL A 818 -36.13 18.42 -27.68
C VAL A 818 -36.49 19.58 -28.60
N GLN A 819 -37.34 20.52 -28.15
CA GLN A 819 -37.65 21.73 -28.91
C GLN A 819 -36.41 22.59 -29.14
N LEU A 820 -35.63 22.84 -28.08
CA LEU A 820 -34.41 23.65 -28.11
C LEU A 820 -33.21 22.96 -28.79
N PHE A 821 -33.22 21.64 -28.87
CA PHE A 821 -32.11 20.85 -29.42
C PHE A 821 -32.36 20.41 -30.85
N SER A 822 -33.54 19.89 -31.16
CA SER A 822 -33.78 19.08 -32.37
C SER A 822 -34.83 19.65 -33.32
N SER A 823 -35.69 20.56 -32.87
CA SER A 823 -36.79 21.09 -33.70
C SER A 823 -36.30 22.13 -34.70
N GLU A 824 -37.05 22.31 -35.79
CA GLU A 824 -36.74 23.31 -36.79
C GLU A 824 -36.76 24.72 -36.17
N GLY A 825 -35.67 25.48 -36.34
CA GLY A 825 -35.45 26.76 -35.64
C GLY A 825 -34.80 26.68 -34.25
N GLY A 826 -34.87 25.54 -33.56
CA GLY A 826 -34.30 25.32 -32.22
C GLY A 826 -32.94 24.63 -32.24
N LYS A 827 -31.91 25.21 -32.88
CA LYS A 827 -30.56 24.60 -32.98
C LYS A 827 -29.60 25.09 -31.88
N VAL A 828 -30.06 25.13 -30.62
CA VAL A 828 -29.25 25.66 -29.50
C VAL A 828 -28.07 24.74 -29.20
N VAL A 829 -26.86 25.29 -29.14
CA VAL A 829 -25.65 24.56 -28.74
C VAL A 829 -25.61 24.54 -27.20
N PRO A 830 -25.46 23.36 -26.57
CA PRO A 830 -25.37 23.30 -25.11
C PRO A 830 -24.07 23.93 -24.62
N GLU A 831 -24.15 24.66 -23.52
CA GLU A 831 -23.00 25.21 -22.80
C GLU A 831 -22.52 24.21 -21.74
N LEU A 832 -21.21 24.13 -21.54
CA LEU A 832 -20.59 23.22 -20.59
C LEU A 832 -19.82 24.01 -19.54
N GLU A 833 -20.00 23.63 -18.29
CA GLU A 833 -19.33 24.22 -17.13
C GLU A 833 -18.82 23.10 -16.24
N GLN A 834 -17.51 23.04 -15.99
CA GLN A 834 -16.97 22.10 -15.01
C GLN A 834 -17.17 22.68 -13.61
N ILE A 835 -18.02 22.03 -12.81
CA ILE A 835 -18.40 22.52 -11.47
C ILE A 835 -17.58 21.87 -10.34
N SER A 836 -16.93 20.74 -10.63
CA SER A 836 -16.00 20.06 -9.73
C SER A 836 -15.04 19.14 -10.51
N ALA A 837 -14.09 18.50 -9.83
CA ALA A 837 -13.02 17.71 -10.47
C ALA A 837 -13.54 16.62 -11.43
N CYS A 838 -14.67 16.01 -11.10
CA CYS A 838 -15.29 14.88 -11.80
C CYS A 838 -16.69 15.22 -12.37
N VAL A 839 -17.21 16.45 -12.21
CA VAL A 839 -18.59 16.78 -12.63
C VAL A 839 -18.64 17.94 -13.61
N ILE A 840 -19.34 17.73 -14.72
CA ILE A 840 -19.61 18.74 -15.75
C ILE A 840 -21.11 18.99 -15.82
N ARG A 841 -21.49 20.26 -15.74
CA ARG A 841 -22.86 20.73 -15.93
C ARG A 841 -23.08 21.09 -17.40
N VAL A 842 -24.13 20.52 -17.96
CA VAL A 842 -24.62 20.80 -19.32
C VAL A 842 -25.83 21.72 -19.22
N LYS A 843 -25.79 22.88 -19.88
CA LYS A 843 -26.90 23.83 -19.97
C LYS A 843 -27.43 23.87 -21.39
N LEU A 844 -28.74 23.67 -21.57
CA LEU A 844 -29.44 23.76 -22.85
C LEU A 844 -30.62 24.72 -22.69
N GLY A 845 -30.36 26.01 -22.95
CA GLY A 845 -31.27 27.08 -22.53
C GLY A 845 -31.37 27.13 -21.00
N GLU A 846 -32.59 27.13 -20.47
CA GLU A 846 -32.84 27.11 -19.02
C GLU A 846 -32.73 25.71 -18.40
N ARG A 847 -32.54 24.66 -19.21
CA ARG A 847 -32.45 23.27 -18.73
C ARG A 847 -31.03 22.90 -18.37
N THR A 848 -30.86 22.24 -17.23
CA THR A 848 -29.54 21.84 -16.72
C THR A 848 -29.46 20.36 -16.41
N GLN A 849 -28.29 19.77 -16.68
CA GLN A 849 -27.99 18.39 -16.33
C GLN A 849 -26.54 18.20 -15.90
N ASP A 850 -26.32 17.52 -14.77
CA ASP A 850 -24.98 17.24 -14.25
C ASP A 850 -24.51 15.85 -14.69
N LEU A 851 -23.28 15.76 -15.21
CA LEU A 851 -22.62 14.53 -15.65
C LEU A 851 -21.44 14.22 -14.73
N ALA A 852 -21.53 13.11 -13.99
CA ALA A 852 -20.47 12.64 -13.12
C ALA A 852 -19.59 11.61 -13.83
N TYR A 853 -18.30 11.89 -13.90
CA TYR A 853 -17.27 11.03 -14.49
C TYR A 853 -16.61 10.16 -13.41
N PRO A 854 -16.16 8.93 -13.75
CA PRO A 854 -15.52 8.00 -12.82
C PRO A 854 -14.07 8.37 -12.43
N PHE A 855 -13.58 9.50 -12.91
CA PHE A 855 -12.22 10.00 -12.71
C PHE A 855 -12.21 11.51 -12.94
N PRO A 856 -11.27 12.27 -12.35
CA PRO A 856 -11.13 13.70 -12.64
C PRO A 856 -10.94 14.00 -14.13
N VAL A 857 -11.54 15.08 -14.64
CA VAL A 857 -11.57 15.42 -16.08
C VAL A 857 -11.12 16.85 -16.35
N MET A 858 -10.71 17.12 -17.59
CA MET A 858 -10.40 18.46 -18.09
C MET A 858 -11.56 19.02 -18.91
N GLY A 859 -12.45 19.77 -18.26
CA GLY A 859 -13.65 20.32 -18.87
C GLY A 859 -13.39 21.46 -19.85
N SER A 860 -12.29 22.22 -19.71
CA SER A 860 -11.92 23.27 -20.68
C SER A 860 -11.54 22.70 -22.05
N GLU A 861 -11.09 21.45 -22.11
CA GLU A 861 -10.71 20.75 -23.34
C GLU A 861 -11.83 19.83 -23.87
N HIS A 862 -13.08 20.13 -23.50
CA HIS A 862 -14.22 19.33 -23.92
C HIS A 862 -14.44 19.36 -25.44
N ARG A 863 -15.08 18.29 -25.94
CA ARG A 863 -15.61 18.21 -27.30
C ARG A 863 -17.06 17.76 -27.26
N LEU A 864 -17.89 18.40 -28.07
CA LEU A 864 -19.30 18.06 -28.22
C LEU A 864 -19.53 17.33 -29.54
N ARG A 865 -20.26 16.22 -29.50
CA ARG A 865 -20.89 15.64 -30.70
C ARG A 865 -22.40 15.75 -30.56
N LEU A 866 -23.02 16.45 -31.51
CA LEU A 866 -24.43 16.84 -31.45
C LEU A 866 -25.21 16.16 -32.56
N ALA A 867 -25.98 15.14 -32.24
CA ALA A 867 -26.82 14.45 -33.22
C ALA A 867 -28.27 14.89 -33.07
N ARG A 868 -28.62 15.95 -33.81
CA ARG A 868 -29.91 16.64 -33.71
C ARG A 868 -31.07 15.77 -34.19
N LYS A 869 -30.88 15.00 -35.25
CA LYS A 869 -31.91 14.07 -35.79
C LYS A 869 -32.16 12.88 -34.85
N SER A 870 -31.07 12.28 -34.35
CA SER A 870 -31.10 11.14 -33.44
C SER A 870 -31.22 11.53 -31.96
N ARG A 871 -31.39 12.83 -31.67
CA ARG A 871 -31.64 13.43 -30.35
C ARG A 871 -30.64 13.04 -29.26
N TYR A 872 -29.33 13.11 -29.55
CA TYR A 872 -28.32 12.91 -28.50
C TYR A 872 -27.23 13.98 -28.48
N ILE A 873 -26.73 14.24 -27.27
CA ILE A 873 -25.55 15.07 -26.97
C ILE A 873 -24.49 14.13 -26.40
N GLU A 874 -23.29 14.10 -26.98
CA GLU A 874 -22.16 13.37 -26.43
C GLU A 874 -21.09 14.36 -25.97
N VAL A 875 -20.73 14.29 -24.70
CA VAL A 875 -19.75 15.15 -24.04
C VAL A 875 -18.47 14.35 -23.82
N LEU A 876 -17.43 14.67 -24.59
CA LEU A 876 -16.12 14.03 -24.51
C LEU A 876 -15.16 14.95 -23.78
N VAL A 877 -14.49 14.43 -22.75
CA VAL A 877 -13.52 15.19 -21.97
C VAL A 877 -12.26 14.40 -21.69
N PRO A 878 -11.07 14.99 -21.83
CA PRO A 878 -9.83 14.34 -21.43
C PRO A 878 -9.78 14.03 -19.93
N THR A 879 -9.07 12.99 -19.54
CA THR A 879 -8.80 12.71 -18.11
C THR A 879 -7.79 13.73 -17.55
N SER A 880 -8.05 14.23 -16.35
CA SER A 880 -7.13 15.14 -15.64
C SER A 880 -6.02 14.34 -14.96
N ARG A 881 -4.81 14.41 -15.51
CA ARG A 881 -3.60 13.84 -14.91
C ARG A 881 -2.91 14.85 -13.99
N SER A 882 -1.86 14.43 -13.28
CA SER A 882 -1.03 15.34 -12.50
C SER A 882 -0.59 16.53 -13.37
N PHE A 883 -0.79 17.74 -12.86
CA PHE A 883 -0.45 19.01 -13.53
C PHE A 883 -1.31 19.43 -14.72
N ALA A 884 -2.40 18.70 -15.03
CA ALA A 884 -3.48 19.11 -15.93
C ALA A 884 -4.00 20.52 -15.61
N LEU A 885 -4.61 21.23 -16.58
CA LEU A 885 -5.11 22.59 -16.35
C LEU A 885 -6.34 22.64 -15.43
N ASP A 886 -7.20 21.61 -15.50
CA ASP A 886 -8.45 21.51 -14.74
C ASP A 886 -8.47 20.25 -13.84
N GLY A 887 -9.66 19.75 -13.50
CA GLY A 887 -9.86 18.57 -12.68
C GLY A 887 -9.49 18.84 -11.24
N MET A 888 -8.46 18.17 -10.74
CA MET A 888 -7.98 18.38 -9.37
C MET A 888 -7.36 19.75 -9.15
N LYS A 889 -6.95 20.48 -10.20
CA LYS A 889 -6.49 21.86 -10.04
C LYS A 889 -7.60 22.83 -9.62
N LEU A 890 -8.87 22.50 -9.85
CA LEU A 890 -9.98 23.31 -9.36
C LEU A 890 -9.98 23.42 -7.83
N ASN A 891 -9.63 22.32 -7.15
CA ASN A 891 -9.43 22.27 -5.70
C ASN A 891 -8.51 21.07 -5.35
N PRO A 892 -7.19 21.27 -5.19
CA PRO A 892 -6.23 20.18 -4.94
C PRO A 892 -6.21 19.71 -3.47
N TYR A 893 -6.86 20.44 -2.57
CA TYR A 893 -6.97 20.16 -1.13
C TYR A 893 -8.44 19.98 -0.71
N PRO A 894 -9.21 19.07 -1.36
CA PRO A 894 -10.63 18.95 -1.10
C PRO A 894 -10.88 18.42 0.32
N VAL A 895 -11.94 18.95 0.93
CA VAL A 895 -12.51 18.46 2.18
C VAL A 895 -13.83 17.79 1.85
N ILE A 896 -13.95 16.51 2.21
CA ILE A 896 -15.03 15.64 1.77
C ILE A 896 -15.96 15.36 2.94
N ARG A 897 -17.25 15.30 2.62
CA ARG A 897 -18.31 15.00 3.57
C ARG A 897 -18.77 13.56 3.40
N ASN A 898 -19.02 12.86 4.50
CA ASN A 898 -19.70 11.57 4.52
C ASN A 898 -20.84 11.63 5.55
N GLY A 899 -22.06 11.93 5.09
CA GLY A 899 -23.16 12.26 5.99
C GLY A 899 -22.85 13.53 6.80
N SER A 900 -22.73 13.42 8.11
CA SER A 900 -22.36 14.53 9.01
C SER A 900 -20.85 14.64 9.28
N THR A 901 -20.04 13.65 8.86
CA THR A 901 -18.60 13.68 9.09
C THR A 901 -17.91 14.46 7.98
N VAL A 902 -16.82 15.14 8.34
CA VAL A 902 -16.03 15.98 7.47
C VAL A 902 -14.57 15.57 7.63
N SER A 903 -13.84 15.41 6.53
CA SER A 903 -12.43 15.01 6.55
C SER A 903 -11.64 15.59 5.39
N PRO A 904 -10.35 15.92 5.61
CA PRO A 904 -9.46 16.30 4.53
C PRO A 904 -9.17 15.06 3.66
N TRP A 905 -9.08 15.24 2.34
CA TRP A 905 -8.90 14.11 1.43
C TRP A 905 -7.44 13.90 1.00
N SER A 906 -6.73 14.95 0.59
CA SER A 906 -5.33 14.88 0.15
C SER A 906 -4.30 15.15 1.25
N ILE A 907 -4.76 15.52 2.44
CA ILE A 907 -3.94 15.87 3.59
C ILE A 907 -4.33 14.98 4.76
N HIS A 908 -3.36 14.28 5.34
CA HIS A 908 -3.60 13.44 6.51
C HIS A 908 -3.77 14.28 7.78
N ARG A 909 -4.54 13.75 8.75
CA ARG A 909 -4.77 14.37 10.05
C ARG A 909 -3.62 14.13 11.02
N VAL A 910 -3.43 15.06 11.95
CA VAL A 910 -2.38 15.01 12.98
C VAL A 910 -2.92 15.40 14.36
N PRO A 911 -2.54 14.69 15.43
CA PRO A 911 -2.90 15.02 16.82
C PRO A 911 -1.98 16.14 17.34
N ILE A 912 -2.20 17.38 16.89
CA ILE A 912 -1.23 18.47 17.05
C ILE A 912 -0.79 18.77 18.49
N SER A 913 -1.66 18.56 19.47
CA SER A 913 -1.35 18.73 20.90
C SER A 913 -0.36 17.69 21.43
N MET A 914 -0.27 16.51 20.80
CA MET A 914 0.65 15.43 21.19
C MET A 914 1.99 15.47 20.45
N MET A 915 2.09 16.28 19.38
CA MET A 915 3.28 16.36 18.56
C MET A 915 4.41 17.11 19.28
N PRO A 916 5.65 16.58 19.31
CA PRO A 916 6.78 17.26 19.96
C PRO A 916 7.11 18.59 19.28
N THR A 917 7.34 19.65 20.07
CA THR A 917 7.78 20.95 19.58
C THR A 917 9.24 20.92 19.14
N VAL A 918 9.54 21.56 18.02
CA VAL A 918 10.91 21.80 17.53
C VAL A 918 11.56 22.87 18.39
N ASN A 919 12.76 22.61 18.91
CA ASN A 919 13.50 23.61 19.64
C ASN A 919 14.22 24.58 18.70
N LEU A 920 13.56 25.69 18.37
CA LEU A 920 14.09 26.74 17.50
C LEU A 920 15.28 27.52 18.10
N ASN A 921 15.58 27.32 19.38
CA ASN A 921 16.77 27.91 20.02
C ASN A 921 17.98 26.97 20.02
N ALA A 922 17.83 25.73 19.52
CA ALA A 922 18.92 24.77 19.46
C ALA A 922 19.98 25.21 18.43
N LYS A 923 21.26 25.09 18.77
CA LYS A 923 22.34 25.44 17.83
C LYS A 923 22.30 24.52 16.60
N GLY A 924 22.26 25.10 15.40
CA GLY A 924 22.32 24.35 14.13
C GLY A 924 20.98 23.84 13.62
N PHE A 925 19.84 24.21 14.23
CA PHE A 925 18.51 23.81 13.74
C PHE A 925 18.24 24.28 12.31
N ASP A 926 18.80 25.43 11.93
CA ASP A 926 18.72 26.05 10.62
C ASP A 926 19.37 25.20 9.52
N GLN A 927 20.36 24.38 9.88
CA GLN A 927 21.13 23.55 8.94
C GLN A 927 20.30 22.42 8.33
N TRP A 928 19.26 21.94 9.03
CA TRP A 928 18.37 20.90 8.54
C TRP A 928 16.98 21.43 8.18
N LEU A 929 16.43 22.38 8.97
CA LEU A 929 15.05 22.84 8.79
C LEU A 929 14.88 23.62 7.49
N GLY A 930 15.81 24.52 7.17
CA GLY A 930 15.78 25.29 5.93
C GLY A 930 15.82 24.40 4.69
N PRO A 931 16.81 23.48 4.55
CA PRO A 931 16.86 22.53 3.45
C PRO A 931 15.63 21.60 3.36
N HIS A 932 15.07 21.17 4.49
CA HIS A 932 13.88 20.31 4.54
C HIS A 932 12.62 21.03 4.05
N VAL A 933 12.33 22.24 4.55
CA VAL A 933 11.20 23.03 4.03
C VAL A 933 11.44 23.40 2.57
N GLY A 934 12.68 23.74 2.22
CA GLY A 934 13.09 24.02 0.86
C GLY A 934 12.87 22.85 -0.09
N SER A 935 13.02 21.59 0.35
CA SER A 935 12.91 20.40 -0.52
C SER A 935 11.48 20.09 -0.97
N MET A 936 10.47 20.78 -0.45
CA MET A 936 9.09 20.62 -0.91
C MET A 936 8.88 21.03 -2.39
N MET A 937 9.76 21.88 -2.92
CA MET A 937 9.72 22.31 -4.32
C MET A 937 10.57 21.41 -5.23
N SER A 938 9.96 20.95 -6.31
CA SER A 938 10.64 20.20 -7.39
C SER A 938 11.57 21.07 -8.23
N LYS A 939 12.36 20.44 -9.11
CA LYS A 939 13.17 21.17 -10.12
C LYS A 939 12.28 22.01 -11.04
N ARG A 940 11.10 21.48 -11.43
CA ARG A 940 10.13 22.17 -12.29
C ARG A 940 9.57 23.41 -11.59
N GLU A 941 9.10 23.28 -10.36
CA GLU A 941 8.56 24.38 -9.55
C GLU A 941 9.61 25.47 -9.29
N ARG A 942 10.86 25.09 -8.97
CA ARG A 942 11.95 26.07 -8.84
C ARG A 942 12.23 26.82 -10.14
N SER A 943 12.12 26.15 -11.29
CA SER A 943 12.27 26.77 -12.61
C SER A 943 11.13 27.75 -12.90
N MET A 944 9.88 27.38 -12.55
CA MET A 944 8.70 28.25 -12.67
C MET A 944 8.83 29.48 -11.78
N ARG A 945 9.21 29.30 -10.51
CA ARG A 945 9.45 30.37 -9.54
C ARG A 945 10.49 31.37 -10.04
N LYS A 946 11.63 30.89 -10.56
CA LYS A 946 12.70 31.74 -11.13
C LYS A 946 12.26 32.49 -12.39
N LYS A 947 11.34 31.93 -13.16
CA LYS A 947 10.84 32.51 -14.42
C LYS A 947 9.56 33.32 -14.22
N HIS A 948 9.07 33.47 -12.99
CA HIS A 948 7.80 34.11 -12.67
C HIS A 948 6.63 33.55 -13.49
N LYS A 949 6.59 32.23 -13.68
CA LYS A 949 5.46 31.56 -14.33
C LYS A 949 4.33 31.33 -13.32
N HIS A 950 3.11 31.59 -13.76
CA HIS A 950 1.91 31.41 -12.96
C HIS A 950 1.64 29.92 -12.69
N ASP A 951 1.57 29.55 -11.41
CA ASP A 951 1.10 28.25 -10.91
C ASP A 951 0.68 28.42 -9.44
N ALA A 952 -0.63 28.33 -9.16
CA ALA A 952 -1.18 28.63 -7.83
C ALA A 952 -0.62 27.71 -6.73
N LEU A 953 -0.42 26.42 -7.01
CA LEU A 953 0.14 25.48 -6.04
C LEU A 953 1.60 25.83 -5.71
N MET A 954 2.42 26.16 -6.71
CA MET A 954 3.78 26.64 -6.51
C MET A 954 3.81 27.93 -5.69
N TYR A 955 2.91 28.89 -5.94
CA TYR A 955 2.81 30.11 -5.16
C TYR A 955 2.44 29.83 -3.70
N VAL A 956 1.43 28.99 -3.45
CA VAL A 956 1.08 28.54 -2.09
C VAL A 956 2.27 27.87 -1.40
N LYS A 957 3.02 27.01 -2.09
CA LYS A 957 4.27 26.43 -1.56
C LYS A 957 5.26 27.54 -1.19
N ASP A 958 5.42 28.59 -1.99
CA ASP A 958 6.33 29.69 -1.68
C ASP A 958 5.89 30.52 -0.47
N THR A 959 4.59 30.75 -0.32
CA THR A 959 4.04 31.40 0.87
C THR A 959 4.20 30.52 2.11
N ILE A 960 3.97 29.20 2.02
CA ILE A 960 4.25 28.26 3.12
C ILE A 960 5.75 28.28 3.48
N HIS A 961 6.64 28.30 2.48
CA HIS A 961 8.09 28.42 2.70
C HIS A 961 8.43 29.70 3.49
N SER A 962 7.77 30.81 3.15
CA SER A 962 7.97 32.11 3.79
C SER A 962 7.42 32.16 5.21
N ILE A 963 6.22 31.60 5.45
CA ILE A 963 5.63 31.46 6.79
C ILE A 963 6.54 30.60 7.68
N MET A 964 6.95 29.42 7.20
CA MET A 964 7.79 28.51 7.98
C MET A 964 9.19 29.07 8.22
N GLY A 965 9.79 29.70 7.21
CA GLY A 965 11.09 30.37 7.33
C GLY A 965 11.06 31.54 8.31
N GLY A 966 10.01 32.37 8.25
CA GLY A 966 9.77 33.47 9.17
C GLY A 966 9.48 32.99 10.60
N ALA A 967 8.63 31.98 10.77
CA ALA A 967 8.26 31.41 12.07
C ALA A 967 9.43 30.74 12.79
N SER A 968 10.37 30.20 12.02
CA SER A 968 11.58 29.57 12.54
C SER A 968 12.76 30.53 12.71
N GLY A 969 12.73 31.73 12.09
CA GLY A 969 13.86 32.67 12.09
C GLY A 969 15.02 32.26 11.17
N THR A 970 14.82 31.31 10.26
CA THR A 970 15.86 30.77 9.36
C THR A 970 16.23 31.70 8.20
N GLN A 971 15.46 32.77 7.95
CA GLN A 971 15.68 33.73 6.86
C GLN A 971 16.43 35.01 7.30
N ASN A 972 17.41 34.90 8.20
CA ASN A 972 18.23 36.02 8.69
C ASN A 972 17.41 37.16 9.33
N GLY A 973 16.67 36.84 10.39
CA GLY A 973 15.92 37.80 11.23
C GLY A 973 15.34 37.13 12.48
N PRO A 974 14.83 37.90 13.45
CA PRO A 974 14.15 37.31 14.61
C PRO A 974 12.91 36.53 14.16
N PRO A 975 12.56 35.41 14.83
CA PRO A 975 11.34 34.65 14.51
C PRO A 975 10.11 35.55 14.52
N ARG A 976 9.34 35.51 13.42
CA ARG A 976 8.07 36.24 13.28
C ARG A 976 6.91 35.28 13.47
N ARG A 977 5.91 35.68 14.25
CA ARG A 977 4.79 34.79 14.63
C ARG A 977 3.43 35.27 14.10
N LEU A 978 3.42 36.36 13.35
CA LEU A 978 2.22 36.99 12.83
C LEU A 978 2.42 37.33 11.35
N PHE A 979 1.54 36.82 10.50
CA PHE A 979 1.63 36.94 9.05
C PHE A 979 0.31 37.44 8.46
N SER A 980 0.38 38.36 7.51
CA SER A 980 -0.74 38.84 6.70
C SER A 980 -0.48 38.45 5.26
N LEU A 981 -1.47 37.81 4.62
CA LEU A 981 -1.44 37.51 3.19
C LEU A 981 -1.98 38.73 2.45
N ILE A 982 -1.14 39.42 1.69
CA ILE A 982 -1.50 40.64 0.96
C ILE A 982 -1.59 40.32 -0.53
N ASP A 983 -2.77 40.51 -1.11
CA ASP A 983 -2.94 40.38 -2.55
C ASP A 983 -2.15 41.48 -3.28
N GLU A 984 -1.21 41.08 -4.15
CA GLU A 984 -0.31 42.02 -4.83
C GLU A 984 -1.05 43.02 -5.73
N GLN A 985 -2.18 42.60 -6.32
CA GLN A 985 -2.95 43.43 -7.25
C GLN A 985 -3.77 44.51 -6.54
N THR A 986 -4.49 44.14 -5.48
CA THR A 986 -5.40 45.04 -4.75
C THR A 986 -4.75 45.71 -3.54
N ASN A 987 -3.58 45.21 -3.10
CA ASN A 987 -2.92 45.57 -1.84
C ASN A 987 -3.83 45.37 -0.61
N ASN A 988 -4.83 44.48 -0.72
CA ASN A 988 -5.77 44.15 0.34
C ASN A 988 -5.33 42.88 1.09
N SER A 989 -5.76 42.73 2.35
CA SER A 989 -5.51 41.52 3.14
C SER A 989 -6.74 41.16 3.96
N ASP A 990 -7.17 39.91 3.84
CA ASP A 990 -8.30 39.39 4.60
C ASP A 990 -7.97 38.16 5.45
N THR A 991 -6.69 37.76 5.50
CA THR A 991 -6.25 36.52 6.13
C THR A 991 -5.01 36.78 6.98
N ILE A 992 -5.18 36.71 8.30
CA ILE A 992 -4.10 36.84 9.28
C ILE A 992 -3.81 35.46 9.90
N ILE A 993 -2.54 35.10 9.95
CA ILE A 993 -2.06 33.82 10.48
C ILE A 993 -1.17 34.07 11.69
N PHE A 994 -1.50 33.40 12.80
CA PHE A 994 -0.76 33.40 14.05
C PHE A 994 -0.04 32.05 14.19
N ILE A 995 1.28 32.04 14.36
CA ILE A 995 2.05 30.81 14.55
C ILE A 995 2.47 30.68 16.02
N SER A 996 1.90 29.69 16.70
CA SER A 996 2.26 29.38 18.08
C SER A 996 3.63 28.72 18.13
N ASP A 997 3.78 27.59 17.44
CA ASP A 997 4.92 26.69 17.56
C ASP A 997 5.19 25.95 16.23
N VAL A 998 6.40 25.44 16.06
CA VAL A 998 6.74 24.47 15.00
C VAL A 998 6.86 23.09 15.67
N ARG A 999 6.19 22.06 15.13
CA ARG A 999 6.10 20.72 15.72
C ARG A 999 6.51 19.63 14.73
N PHE A 1000 7.00 18.50 15.23
CA PHE A 1000 7.33 17.34 14.41
C PHE A 1000 6.11 16.50 14.04
N ASP A 1001 5.95 16.24 12.75
CA ASP A 1001 5.07 15.22 12.21
C ASP A 1001 5.88 13.96 11.93
N LEU A 1002 5.95 13.12 12.96
CA LEU A 1002 6.91 12.04 13.07
C LEU A 1002 6.63 10.89 12.10
N ALA A 1003 5.37 10.52 11.95
CA ALA A 1003 4.93 9.45 11.04
C ALA A 1003 5.08 9.84 9.56
N SER A 1004 5.07 11.14 9.27
CA SER A 1004 5.21 11.69 7.91
C SER A 1004 6.59 12.28 7.64
N HIS A 1005 7.54 12.07 8.56
CA HIS A 1005 8.94 12.50 8.48
C HIS A 1005 9.12 14.00 8.17
N THR A 1006 8.26 14.85 8.74
CA THR A 1006 8.25 16.29 8.45
C THR A 1006 7.95 17.15 9.69
N VAL A 1007 7.73 18.45 9.48
CA VAL A 1007 7.33 19.43 10.50
C VAL A 1007 6.04 20.13 10.09
N VAL A 1008 5.32 20.67 11.06
CA VAL A 1008 4.12 21.50 10.87
C VAL A 1008 4.17 22.74 11.74
N CYS A 1009 3.55 23.83 11.30
CA CYS A 1009 3.26 24.98 12.17
C CYS A 1009 1.90 24.79 12.85
N ASP A 1010 1.92 24.84 14.18
CA ASP A 1010 0.74 24.94 15.03
C ASP A 1010 0.32 26.41 15.09
N GLY A 1011 -0.81 26.73 14.47
CA GLY A 1011 -1.23 28.11 14.30
C GLY A 1011 -2.72 28.32 14.36
N TYR A 1012 -3.11 29.57 14.12
CA TYR A 1012 -4.49 30.02 14.10
C TYR A 1012 -4.69 30.96 12.92
N VAL A 1013 -5.84 30.86 12.26
CA VAL A 1013 -6.24 31.78 11.21
C VAL A 1013 -7.35 32.69 11.71
N LEU A 1014 -7.23 33.97 11.38
CA LEU A 1014 -8.25 35.01 11.58
C LEU A 1014 -8.68 35.53 10.19
N PRO A 1015 -9.83 35.08 9.68
CA PRO A 1015 -10.46 35.69 8.52
C PRO A 1015 -10.98 37.08 8.88
N LEU A 1016 -10.57 38.09 8.13
CA LEU A 1016 -11.05 39.47 8.28
C LEU A 1016 -12.23 39.68 7.34
N THR A 1017 -13.32 40.18 7.92
CA THR A 1017 -14.47 40.70 7.17
C THR A 1017 -14.64 42.16 7.54
N LYS A 1018 -15.22 42.96 6.65
CA LYS A 1018 -15.47 44.39 6.92
C LYS A 1018 -16.22 44.62 8.23
N ALA A 1019 -17.28 43.84 8.48
CA ALA A 1019 -18.07 43.93 9.70
C ALA A 1019 -17.26 43.57 10.95
N PHE A 1020 -16.41 42.53 10.86
CA PHE A 1020 -15.55 42.14 11.97
C PHE A 1020 -14.47 43.20 12.26
N LEU A 1021 -13.78 43.72 11.24
CA LEU A 1021 -12.74 44.73 11.42
C LEU A 1021 -13.26 45.99 12.14
N LEU A 1022 -14.46 46.46 11.78
CA LEU A 1022 -15.13 47.57 12.47
C LEU A 1022 -15.38 47.27 13.95
N SER A 1023 -15.64 46.01 14.31
CA SER A 1023 -15.89 45.60 15.70
C SER A 1023 -14.62 45.50 16.56
N VAL A 1024 -13.43 45.40 15.95
CA VAL A 1024 -12.14 45.21 16.65
C VAL A 1024 -11.08 46.23 16.25
N GLU A 1025 -11.47 47.37 15.68
CA GLU A 1025 -10.59 48.36 15.04
C GLU A 1025 -9.41 48.77 15.95
N THR A 1026 -9.70 49.13 17.20
CA THR A 1026 -8.67 49.57 18.16
C THR A 1026 -7.68 48.46 18.49
N GLN A 1027 -8.15 47.23 18.71
CA GLN A 1027 -7.32 46.07 19.02
C GLN A 1027 -6.49 45.65 17.80
N PHE A 1028 -7.08 45.73 16.60
CA PHE A 1028 -6.42 45.39 15.35
C PHE A 1028 -5.32 46.42 14.99
N ALA A 1029 -5.57 47.71 15.18
CA ALA A 1029 -4.55 48.75 15.02
C ALA A 1029 -3.35 48.52 15.96
N LYS A 1030 -3.60 48.11 17.21
CA LYS A 1030 -2.52 47.70 18.14
C LYS A 1030 -1.78 46.47 17.64
N LEU A 1031 -2.49 45.47 17.11
CA LEU A 1031 -1.88 44.26 16.56
C LEU A 1031 -0.94 44.59 15.38
N VAL A 1032 -1.37 45.46 14.47
CA VAL A 1032 -0.56 45.87 13.30
C VAL A 1032 0.68 46.67 13.73
N THR A 1033 0.51 47.65 14.63
CA THR A 1033 1.60 48.56 15.03
C THR A 1033 2.60 47.93 16.01
N GLN A 1034 2.16 47.01 16.87
CA GLN A 1034 2.99 46.44 17.95
C GLN A 1034 3.30 44.94 17.77
N GLY A 1035 2.57 44.24 16.89
CA GLY A 1035 2.64 42.78 16.75
C GLY A 1035 3.72 42.24 15.80
N ASN A 1036 4.57 43.12 15.22
CA ASN A 1036 5.59 42.75 14.22
C ASN A 1036 5.00 41.93 13.06
N LEU A 1037 3.90 42.44 12.49
CA LEU A 1037 3.16 41.81 11.39
C LEU A 1037 4.03 41.70 10.14
N ALA A 1038 4.23 40.47 9.65
CA ALA A 1038 4.91 40.23 8.38
C ALA A 1038 3.90 40.17 7.23
N SER A 1039 4.00 41.10 6.30
CA SER A 1039 3.25 41.04 5.04
C SER A 1039 3.91 40.08 4.06
N ILE A 1040 3.19 39.07 3.61
CA ILE A 1040 3.62 38.16 2.55
C ILE A 1040 2.76 38.46 1.32
N PRO A 1041 3.37 38.89 0.19
CA PRO A 1041 2.62 39.09 -1.04
C PRO A 1041 2.12 37.74 -1.56
N VAL A 1042 0.84 37.70 -1.94
CA VAL A 1042 0.25 36.57 -2.67
C VAL A 1042 -0.09 37.00 -4.09
N PHE A 1043 0.08 36.08 -5.02
CA PHE A 1043 -0.06 36.34 -6.45
C PHE A 1043 -1.43 35.93 -6.97
N ASP A 1044 -1.68 36.21 -8.25
CA ASP A 1044 -2.91 35.83 -8.95
C ASP A 1044 -3.28 34.35 -8.73
N GLY A 1045 -4.56 34.08 -8.44
CA GLY A 1045 -5.09 32.76 -8.08
C GLY A 1045 -4.65 32.19 -6.73
N GLU A 1046 -3.63 32.75 -6.07
CA GLU A 1046 -3.08 32.20 -4.83
C GLU A 1046 -4.01 32.44 -3.63
N MET A 1047 -4.64 33.62 -3.53
CA MET A 1047 -5.59 33.89 -2.42
C MET A 1047 -6.79 32.95 -2.46
N GLN A 1048 -7.34 32.70 -3.66
CA GLN A 1048 -8.38 31.68 -3.88
C GLN A 1048 -7.90 30.30 -3.40
N SER A 1049 -6.66 29.95 -3.76
CA SER A 1049 -6.04 28.69 -3.36
C SER A 1049 -5.90 28.56 -1.83
N TRP A 1050 -5.53 29.64 -1.14
CA TRP A 1050 -5.54 29.69 0.32
C TRP A 1050 -6.93 29.51 0.93
N LYS A 1051 -7.98 30.13 0.38
CA LYS A 1051 -9.36 29.97 0.88
C LYS A 1051 -9.82 28.51 0.84
N GLN A 1052 -9.42 27.78 -0.18
CA GLN A 1052 -9.74 26.36 -0.30
C GLN A 1052 -8.83 25.46 0.57
N LEU A 1053 -7.56 25.83 0.79
CA LEU A 1053 -6.61 25.08 1.62
C LEU A 1053 -6.90 25.19 3.14
N LEU A 1054 -7.38 26.34 3.59
CA LEU A 1054 -7.64 26.61 5.02
C LEU A 1054 -8.57 25.56 5.68
N PRO A 1055 -9.72 25.18 5.10
CA PRO A 1055 -10.54 24.08 5.62
C PRO A 1055 -9.76 22.77 5.83
N SER A 1056 -8.91 22.40 4.88
CA SER A 1056 -8.07 21.19 4.98
C SER A 1056 -7.07 21.29 6.14
N PHE A 1057 -6.45 22.44 6.37
CA PHE A 1057 -5.57 22.64 7.52
C PHE A 1057 -6.29 22.73 8.87
N VAL A 1058 -7.55 23.18 8.90
CA VAL A 1058 -8.41 23.11 10.09
C VAL A 1058 -8.72 21.65 10.42
N GLU A 1059 -9.28 20.91 9.46
CA GLU A 1059 -9.69 19.52 9.65
C GLU A 1059 -8.49 18.60 9.93
N ARG A 1060 -7.31 18.93 9.38
CA ARG A 1060 -6.05 18.24 9.69
C ARG A 1060 -5.76 18.17 11.20
N CYS A 1061 -6.03 19.23 11.96
CA CYS A 1061 -5.73 19.27 13.40
C CYS A 1061 -6.96 19.18 14.32
N ARG A 1062 -8.16 19.01 13.75
CA ARG A 1062 -9.40 18.90 14.50
C ARG A 1062 -9.36 17.67 15.40
N THR A 1063 -9.58 17.86 16.70
CA THR A 1063 -9.50 16.79 17.72
C THR A 1063 -10.55 16.91 18.81
N THR A 1064 -10.80 18.11 19.35
CA THR A 1064 -11.64 18.26 20.55
C THR A 1064 -13.12 18.52 20.26
N TRP A 1065 -13.45 19.01 19.07
CA TRP A 1065 -14.79 19.44 18.65
C TRP A 1065 -15.27 18.70 17.40
N THR A 1066 -16.59 18.66 17.25
CA THR A 1066 -17.31 17.98 16.16
C THR A 1066 -18.18 18.96 15.39
N HIS A 1067 -18.52 18.64 14.14
CA HIS A 1067 -19.47 19.42 13.35
C HIS A 1067 -20.89 19.16 13.85
N GLY A 1068 -21.59 20.22 14.27
CA GLY A 1068 -22.95 20.12 14.80
C GLY A 1068 -24.04 20.20 13.71
N PRO A 1069 -25.33 20.01 14.07
CA PRO A 1069 -26.45 20.11 13.13
C PRO A 1069 -26.57 21.46 12.41
N ASN A 1070 -26.09 22.54 13.05
CA ASN A 1070 -26.10 23.91 12.50
C ASN A 1070 -24.81 24.25 11.73
N CYS A 1071 -23.96 23.26 11.43
CA CYS A 1071 -22.72 23.50 10.69
C CYS A 1071 -23.03 24.01 9.27
N GLU A 1072 -22.43 25.14 8.89
CA GLU A 1072 -22.65 25.79 7.61
C GLU A 1072 -22.17 24.92 6.43
N TYR A 1073 -21.09 24.14 6.62
CA TYR A 1073 -20.63 23.17 5.61
C TYR A 1073 -21.72 22.13 5.30
N VAL A 1074 -22.43 21.66 6.33
CA VAL A 1074 -23.48 20.65 6.17
C VAL A 1074 -24.73 21.28 5.57
N ALA A 1075 -25.16 22.44 6.10
CA ALA A 1075 -26.37 23.14 5.67
C ALA A 1075 -26.29 23.64 4.23
N GLN A 1076 -25.12 24.13 3.79
CA GLN A 1076 -24.91 24.64 2.42
C GLN A 1076 -24.39 23.57 1.46
N GLY A 1077 -23.95 22.41 1.96
CA GLY A 1077 -23.36 21.35 1.14
C GLY A 1077 -22.07 21.76 0.42
N ARG A 1078 -21.35 22.78 0.92
CA ARG A 1078 -20.24 23.43 0.23
C ARG A 1078 -19.04 23.65 1.16
N ILE A 1079 -17.85 23.25 0.71
CA ILE A 1079 -16.58 23.46 1.41
C ILE A 1079 -15.48 23.83 0.38
N PRO A 1080 -14.78 24.97 0.52
CA PRO A 1080 -15.00 26.05 1.48
C PRO A 1080 -16.36 26.73 1.30
N LEU A 1081 -16.83 27.50 2.30
CA LEU A 1081 -18.09 28.25 2.18
C LEU A 1081 -18.04 29.31 1.06
N THR A 1082 -16.85 29.86 0.82
CA THR A 1082 -16.60 30.92 -0.16
C THR A 1082 -15.11 30.93 -0.49
N GLU A 1083 -14.81 31.40 -1.69
CA GLU A 1083 -13.43 31.64 -2.15
C GLU A 1083 -13.17 33.14 -2.38
N ASP A 1084 -14.22 33.96 -2.27
CA ASP A 1084 -14.14 35.42 -2.40
C ASP A 1084 -13.30 36.06 -1.29
N MET A 1085 -12.62 37.16 -1.66
CA MET A 1085 -11.91 38.03 -0.73
C MET A 1085 -12.89 38.73 0.24
N GLU A 1086 -12.43 39.06 1.45
CA GLU A 1086 -13.16 39.67 2.56
C GLU A 1086 -14.34 38.84 3.11
N LYS A 1087 -14.41 37.56 2.74
CA LYS A 1087 -15.38 36.59 3.28
C LYS A 1087 -14.67 35.43 4.00
N ASN A 1088 -15.40 34.77 4.90
CA ASN A 1088 -14.88 33.67 5.70
C ASN A 1088 -15.11 32.30 5.00
N PRO A 1089 -14.05 31.56 4.61
CA PRO A 1089 -14.19 30.25 4.00
C PRO A 1089 -14.58 29.14 4.99
N LEU A 1090 -14.47 29.39 6.30
CA LEU A 1090 -14.60 28.40 7.37
C LEU A 1090 -15.99 28.38 8.02
N CYS A 1091 -16.45 27.20 8.40
CA CYS A 1091 -17.61 27.04 9.29
C CYS A 1091 -17.34 27.61 10.70
N SER A 1092 -18.41 27.89 11.44
CA SER A 1092 -18.30 28.43 12.81
C SER A 1092 -18.00 27.38 13.88
N CYS A 1093 -18.09 26.07 13.57
CA CYS A 1093 -17.92 24.98 14.55
C CYS A 1093 -16.56 25.02 15.28
N GLY A 1094 -15.49 25.33 14.55
CA GLY A 1094 -14.12 25.41 15.08
C GLY A 1094 -13.72 26.76 15.66
N ARG A 1095 -14.57 27.79 15.54
CA ARG A 1095 -14.24 29.16 15.94
C ARG A 1095 -14.08 29.27 17.46
N GLY A 1096 -12.95 29.81 17.90
CA GLY A 1096 -12.60 29.95 19.31
C GLY A 1096 -12.34 28.63 20.05
N LYS A 1097 -12.34 27.49 19.34
CA LYS A 1097 -12.00 26.18 19.90
C LYS A 1097 -10.49 25.97 19.86
N ASP A 1098 -9.97 25.26 20.86
CA ASP A 1098 -8.55 24.97 21.02
C ASP A 1098 -7.63 26.22 20.99
N ALA A 1099 -8.16 27.39 21.35
CA ALA A 1099 -7.49 28.69 21.24
C ALA A 1099 -6.59 29.07 22.44
N GLU A 1100 -6.20 28.11 23.28
CA GLU A 1100 -5.38 28.39 24.47
C GLU A 1100 -4.00 28.96 24.11
N GLY A 1101 -3.44 28.61 22.94
CA GLY A 1101 -2.19 29.21 22.47
C GLY A 1101 -2.30 30.71 22.20
N MET A 1102 -3.46 31.20 21.78
CA MET A 1102 -3.71 32.64 21.60
C MET A 1102 -3.67 33.40 22.91
N LYS A 1103 -4.03 32.75 24.03
CA LYS A 1103 -4.05 33.41 25.34
C LYS A 1103 -2.65 33.59 25.95
N LYS A 1104 -1.62 32.96 25.38
CA LYS A 1104 -0.22 33.07 25.85
C LYS A 1104 0.44 34.39 25.46
N VAL A 1105 -0.10 35.10 24.47
CA VAL A 1105 0.44 36.38 23.97
C VAL A 1105 -0.60 37.46 24.19
N ASP A 1106 -0.27 38.49 24.96
CA ASP A 1106 -1.24 39.52 25.38
C ASP A 1106 -1.91 40.24 24.20
N LEU A 1107 -1.16 40.51 23.14
CA LEU A 1107 -1.67 41.11 21.91
C LEU A 1107 -2.65 40.21 21.15
N TRP A 1108 -2.59 38.89 21.35
CA TRP A 1108 -3.42 37.91 20.64
C TRP A 1108 -4.71 37.57 21.39
N LYS A 1109 -4.72 37.74 22.72
CA LYS A 1109 -5.87 37.47 23.60
C LYS A 1109 -7.21 38.01 23.07
N PRO A 1110 -7.30 39.27 22.58
CA PRO A 1110 -8.58 39.81 22.11
C PRO A 1110 -9.18 39.05 20.92
N PHE A 1111 -8.36 38.35 20.15
CA PHE A 1111 -8.77 37.64 18.93
C PHE A 1111 -9.08 36.15 19.18
N ALA A 1112 -8.82 35.63 20.39
CA ALA A 1112 -8.89 34.19 20.67
C ALA A 1112 -10.26 33.56 20.38
N SER A 1113 -11.37 34.28 20.56
CA SER A 1113 -12.73 33.81 20.26
C SER A 1113 -13.13 33.90 18.77
N TYR A 1114 -12.25 34.44 17.93
CA TYR A 1114 -12.51 34.72 16.52
C TYR A 1114 -11.66 33.85 15.58
N VAL A 1115 -10.63 33.20 16.09
CA VAL A 1115 -9.74 32.38 15.27
C VAL A 1115 -10.19 30.92 15.19
N THR A 1116 -9.69 30.23 14.18
CA THR A 1116 -9.76 28.76 14.07
C THR A 1116 -8.34 28.19 14.03
N ARG A 1117 -8.08 27.10 14.76
CA ARG A 1117 -6.75 26.45 14.78
C ARG A 1117 -6.47 25.76 13.45
N ILE A 1118 -5.23 25.84 12.98
CA ILE A 1118 -4.76 25.25 11.72
C ILE A 1118 -3.40 24.57 11.90
N ALA A 1119 -3.14 23.54 11.09
CA ALA A 1119 -1.84 22.87 10.99
C ALA A 1119 -1.24 23.04 9.59
N ILE A 1120 -0.32 23.99 9.43
CA ILE A 1120 0.32 24.26 8.13
C ILE A 1120 1.53 23.32 7.97
N SER A 1121 1.59 22.54 6.89
CA SER A 1121 2.72 21.67 6.56
C SER A 1121 3.35 22.04 5.21
N PRO A 1122 4.63 21.71 4.95
CA PRO A 1122 5.14 21.72 3.58
C PRO A 1122 4.29 20.80 2.69
N LEU A 1123 4.11 21.20 1.43
CA LEU A 1123 3.46 20.39 0.40
C LEU A 1123 4.55 19.89 -0.55
N PHE A 1124 5.03 18.66 -0.32
CA PHE A 1124 6.15 18.10 -1.05
C PHE A 1124 5.77 17.70 -2.47
N ALA A 1125 6.67 17.94 -3.41
CA ALA A 1125 6.61 17.36 -4.74
C ALA A 1125 6.70 15.83 -4.70
N VAL A 1126 6.04 15.19 -5.67
CA VAL A 1126 5.96 13.73 -5.76
C VAL A 1126 7.11 13.21 -6.60
N SER A 1127 8.05 12.49 -5.99
CA SER A 1127 9.32 12.13 -6.64
C SER A 1127 9.17 11.23 -7.86
N TYR A 1128 8.12 10.42 -7.93
CA TYR A 1128 7.84 9.58 -9.09
C TYR A 1128 7.18 10.33 -10.26
N LEU A 1129 6.73 11.57 -10.04
CA LEU A 1129 6.16 12.45 -11.06
C LEU A 1129 7.15 13.53 -11.53
N GLU A 1130 7.99 14.02 -10.63
CA GLU A 1130 8.94 15.08 -10.93
C GLU A 1130 10.20 14.99 -10.08
N THR A 1131 11.33 15.44 -10.64
CA THR A 1131 12.62 15.39 -9.93
C THR A 1131 12.69 16.36 -8.76
N VAL A 1132 13.06 15.84 -7.59
CA VAL A 1132 13.33 16.60 -6.36
C VAL A 1132 14.84 16.63 -6.08
N GLY A 1133 15.39 17.81 -5.74
CA GLY A 1133 16.83 17.98 -5.49
C GLY A 1133 17.70 18.14 -6.76
N ARG A 1134 18.98 17.76 -6.70
CA ARG A 1134 19.92 17.85 -7.84
C ARG A 1134 19.81 16.58 -8.69
N SER A 1135 19.53 16.70 -10.00
CA SER A 1135 19.41 15.55 -10.89
C SER A 1135 20.75 14.83 -11.08
N SER A 1136 20.75 13.50 -10.92
CA SER A 1136 21.86 12.62 -11.29
C SER A 1136 21.81 12.18 -12.76
N GLU A 1137 20.70 12.42 -13.46
CA GLU A 1137 20.54 11.95 -14.85
C GLU A 1137 21.43 12.74 -15.84
N PRO A 1138 22.21 12.04 -16.69
CA PRO A 1138 22.88 12.69 -17.81
C PRO A 1138 21.84 13.17 -18.82
N ARG A 1139 21.93 14.46 -19.20
CA ARG A 1139 21.04 15.08 -20.19
C ARG A 1139 20.93 14.21 -21.46
N LYS A 1140 19.73 14.13 -22.06
CA LYS A 1140 19.46 13.40 -23.30
C LYS A 1140 19.51 14.33 -24.52
N CYS A 1141 19.98 13.81 -25.65
CA CYS A 1141 19.98 14.54 -26.93
C CYS A 1141 18.54 14.70 -27.44
N SER A 1142 18.18 15.87 -27.95
CA SER A 1142 16.84 16.17 -28.43
C SER A 1142 16.45 15.51 -29.74
N VAL A 1143 17.44 15.03 -30.50
CA VAL A 1143 17.24 14.41 -31.81
C VAL A 1143 17.27 12.89 -31.68
N CYS A 1144 18.34 12.32 -31.11
CA CYS A 1144 18.49 10.87 -31.03
C CYS A 1144 18.06 10.26 -29.69
N ARG A 1145 17.59 11.07 -28.73
CA ARG A 1145 17.22 10.64 -27.36
C ARG A 1145 18.33 9.96 -26.54
N GLY A 1146 19.55 9.82 -27.07
CA GLY A 1146 20.69 9.21 -26.40
C GLY A 1146 21.23 10.04 -25.23
N LYS A 1147 21.72 9.36 -24.18
CA LYS A 1147 22.36 9.97 -23.00
C LYS A 1147 23.77 10.48 -23.35
N GLY A 1148 24.13 11.70 -22.95
CA GLY A 1148 25.50 12.22 -23.16
C GLY A 1148 26.54 11.54 -22.25
N ASN A 1149 27.72 11.19 -22.78
CA ASN A 1149 28.82 10.59 -22.03
C ASN A 1149 30.12 11.41 -22.23
N PRO A 1150 30.66 12.17 -21.24
CA PRO A 1150 30.19 12.36 -19.86
C PRO A 1150 29.17 13.50 -19.67
N SER A 1151 28.98 14.39 -20.65
CA SER A 1151 27.95 15.44 -20.67
C SER A 1151 27.69 15.96 -22.09
N LEU A 1152 26.45 16.26 -22.46
CA LEU A 1152 26.11 16.94 -23.73
C LEU A 1152 26.69 18.36 -23.75
N LYS A 1153 27.50 18.68 -24.76
CA LYS A 1153 27.97 20.06 -25.00
C LYS A 1153 26.79 20.92 -25.47
N ALA A 1154 26.60 22.09 -24.86
CA ALA A 1154 25.59 23.05 -25.32
C ALA A 1154 25.94 23.55 -26.73
N CYS A 1155 24.91 23.79 -27.55
CA CYS A 1155 25.09 24.42 -28.86
C CYS A 1155 25.79 25.78 -28.68
N ALA A 1156 26.89 26.02 -29.40
CA ALA A 1156 27.68 27.24 -29.27
C ALA A 1156 26.90 28.51 -29.67
N GLY A 1157 25.92 28.39 -30.56
CA GLY A 1157 25.07 29.50 -30.99
C GLY A 1157 23.95 29.84 -30.01
N CYS A 1158 23.11 28.86 -29.63
CA CYS A 1158 21.93 29.11 -28.79
C CYS A 1158 22.13 28.83 -27.29
N LYS A 1159 23.28 28.28 -26.89
CA LYS A 1159 23.64 27.86 -25.52
C LYS A 1159 22.63 26.93 -24.82
N LYS A 1160 21.74 26.27 -25.57
CA LYS A 1160 20.75 25.32 -25.03
C LYS A 1160 21.27 23.88 -25.13
N THR A 1161 21.02 23.11 -24.08
CA THR A 1161 20.85 21.66 -24.09
C THR A 1161 19.42 21.40 -23.60
N LEU A 1162 18.70 20.45 -24.17
CA LEU A 1162 17.39 20.08 -23.63
C LEU A 1162 17.58 19.41 -22.25
N ASP A 1163 16.86 19.97 -21.27
CA ASP A 1163 16.74 19.46 -19.90
C ASP A 1163 15.69 18.36 -19.85
#